data_AF-A0A661NZ72-F1
#
_entry.id   AF-A0A661NZ72-F1
#
_cell.length_a   1.000
_cell.length_b   1.000
_cell.length_c   1.000
_cell.angle_alpha   90.00
_cell.angle_beta   90.00
_cell.angle_gamma   90.00
#
_symmetry.space_group_name_H-M   'P 1'
#
loop_
_entity.id
_entity.type
_entity.pdbx_description
1 polymer ?
#
loop_
_entity_poly.entity_id
_entity_poly.type
_entity_poly.pdbx_seq_one_letter_code
_entity_poly.pdbx_strand_id
1 'polypeptide(L)'
;MTVQLIMAIHNHQPVGNFDSVFAQACERCYRPLLQALEHHPGVELAMHFSGPLLEWLEDNQPDLIDQLGRLHERNRVEMLGGGFYEPMLSVLPRDDALGQLEMMRQYLERRFGAKARGIWLTERVWEPELASLLAEAGVDYTLVDDTHFFYAGMEPRRLTGYYVTEKAGQTLAIFPIDKGLRYAIPFRPAGELVAELERADDGREETCGLVYGDDGEKFGIWPGTHEWVFGQGWLDDFLTRLEQSRVETVPPGRFLDRQRTSGLIYLPTASYEEMLTWALPAEAIARLQQLQAELERQGLLEQARPFLRGGLWQNFMVKYPEANHLHKKMLHASGKLAEALAADELDPESPQLQQARRLLYRGQCNCAYWHGLFGGLYLPHLRDAIYRNLIAAEDEIDRLQQGEEDWISFEEEDFDGDRADEILVENRWLNVYVDPSRGGCLTEIDHRPTRFCLSNTLTRRIEGYHREILEASGEQHQPAGDQDEAPPASIHDRVRLIDPGLGERLVADNCWRRSFLDRFPAPDTTLEQLYQGTYREEGDFLDAPYHLEQASIDEDGDCDFIMLMTRAGCIERDGRRWQLLLEKRLVVAADRADLRVEYRLRNTSNEPLSLCFAPELNLTLLAGDSPDRLYEFAGLIGPGPRMRSMGELDQATWFALVDHSQHLRVRLEFDPPATVWRHPVETVSQSETGFELLYQGSAILPCWRLQLVANQTHVVSVRLQLQTISADSVVPLEPPAAG
;
A
#
# COMPACT_ATOMS: atom_id res chain seq x y z
N MET A 1 -45.60 6.20 -7.43
CA MET A 1 -45.00 7.56 -7.38
C MET A 1 -43.78 7.52 -8.31
N THR A 2 -42.74 8.33 -8.15
CA THR A 2 -41.53 8.26 -8.99
C THR A 2 -40.43 7.58 -8.18
N VAL A 3 -39.79 6.55 -8.73
CA VAL A 3 -38.59 5.94 -8.13
C VAL A 3 -37.44 6.92 -8.33
N GLN A 4 -36.62 7.14 -7.31
CA GLN A 4 -35.46 8.02 -7.39
C GLN A 4 -34.18 7.19 -7.37
N LEU A 5 -33.34 7.36 -8.38
CA LEU A 5 -32.01 6.75 -8.45
C LEU A 5 -30.98 7.79 -7.98
N ILE A 6 -30.44 7.58 -6.79
CA ILE A 6 -29.42 8.42 -6.18
C ILE A 6 -28.05 7.93 -6.68
N MET A 7 -27.37 8.73 -7.51
CA MET A 7 -26.13 8.29 -8.17
C MET A 7 -24.92 9.09 -7.69
N ALA A 8 -23.83 8.38 -7.39
CA ALA A 8 -22.51 8.93 -7.13
C ALA A 8 -21.45 8.15 -7.94
N ILE A 9 -20.53 8.86 -8.60
CA ILE A 9 -19.39 8.26 -9.31
C ILE A 9 -18.10 8.72 -8.67
N HIS A 10 -17.22 7.79 -8.32
CA HIS A 10 -15.94 8.05 -7.68
C HIS A 10 -14.79 7.90 -8.68
N ASN A 11 -14.00 8.95 -8.89
CA ASN A 11 -12.85 8.92 -9.81
C ASN A 11 -11.57 9.16 -9.03
N HIS A 12 -10.65 8.19 -9.09
CA HIS A 12 -9.42 8.24 -8.32
C HIS A 12 -8.22 7.69 -9.10
N GLN A 13 -7.09 8.37 -8.95
CA GLN A 13 -5.78 7.85 -9.30
C GLN A 13 -4.83 8.15 -8.14
N PRO A 14 -4.03 7.16 -7.67
CA PRO A 14 -3.23 7.34 -6.46
C PRO A 14 -1.99 8.20 -6.68
N VAL A 15 -1.48 8.75 -5.57
CA VAL A 15 -0.15 9.36 -5.52
C VAL A 15 0.88 8.31 -5.94
N GLY A 16 1.74 8.65 -6.91
CA GLY A 16 2.78 7.75 -7.41
C GLY A 16 2.40 6.92 -8.62
N ASN A 17 1.14 6.98 -9.10
CA ASN A 17 0.78 6.29 -10.34
C ASN A 17 1.45 6.96 -11.56
N PHE A 18 1.64 6.21 -12.65
CA PHE A 18 2.30 6.72 -13.85
C PHE A 18 1.42 7.70 -14.63
N ASP A 19 2.02 8.75 -15.18
CA ASP A 19 1.32 9.73 -16.03
C ASP A 19 0.55 9.08 -17.18
N SER A 20 1.09 7.99 -17.75
CA SER A 20 0.41 7.23 -18.81
C SER A 20 -0.91 6.62 -18.35
N VAL A 21 -1.03 6.23 -17.08
CA VAL A 21 -2.27 5.68 -16.51
C VAL A 21 -3.30 6.79 -16.33
N PHE A 22 -2.90 7.95 -15.80
CA PHE A 22 -3.78 9.13 -15.73
C PHE A 22 -4.28 9.55 -17.12
N ALA A 23 -3.38 9.63 -18.10
CA ALA A 23 -3.72 9.99 -19.47
C ALA A 23 -4.70 8.98 -20.10
N GLN A 24 -4.44 7.68 -19.92
CA GLN A 24 -5.32 6.61 -20.40
C GLN A 24 -6.70 6.69 -19.74
N ALA A 25 -6.77 6.95 -18.43
CA ALA A 25 -8.03 7.11 -17.69
C ALA A 25 -8.85 8.30 -18.20
N CYS A 26 -8.19 9.42 -18.48
CA CYS A 26 -8.85 10.59 -19.07
C CYS A 26 -9.40 10.29 -20.46
N GLU A 27 -8.61 9.65 -21.32
CA GLU A 27 -9.00 9.35 -22.70
C GLU A 27 -10.13 8.31 -22.77
N ARG A 28 -10.00 7.21 -22.03
CA ARG A 28 -10.88 6.05 -22.17
C ARG A 28 -12.11 6.09 -21.26
N CYS A 29 -12.11 6.90 -20.22
CA CYS A 29 -13.17 6.89 -19.21
C CYS A 29 -13.71 8.29 -18.89
N TYR A 30 -12.91 9.16 -18.28
CA TYR A 30 -13.44 10.39 -17.69
C TYR A 30 -14.00 11.34 -18.76
N ARG A 31 -13.28 11.56 -19.86
CA ARG A 31 -13.74 12.43 -20.95
C ARG A 31 -15.02 11.93 -21.62
N PRO A 32 -15.12 10.68 -22.11
CA PRO A 32 -16.35 10.21 -22.73
C PRO A 32 -17.52 10.13 -21.73
N LEU A 33 -17.26 9.87 -20.44
CA LEU A 33 -18.29 9.92 -19.39
C LEU A 33 -18.88 11.32 -19.23
N LEU A 34 -18.05 12.37 -19.11
CA LEU A 34 -18.54 13.75 -18.99
C LEU A 34 -19.26 14.22 -20.27
N GLN A 35 -18.79 13.80 -21.45
CA GLN A 35 -19.45 14.10 -22.72
C GLN A 35 -20.84 13.48 -22.82
N ALA A 36 -21.02 12.23 -22.39
CA ALA A 36 -22.33 11.60 -22.33
C ALA A 36 -23.29 12.40 -21.42
N LEU A 37 -22.84 12.83 -20.24
CA LEU A 37 -23.68 13.64 -19.33
C LEU A 37 -24.08 15.01 -19.91
N GLU A 38 -23.23 15.63 -20.74
CA GLU A 38 -23.59 16.86 -21.46
C GLU A 38 -24.70 16.64 -22.49
N HIS A 39 -24.77 15.46 -23.11
CA HIS A 39 -25.80 15.11 -24.10
C HIS A 39 -27.16 14.73 -23.50
N HIS A 40 -27.20 14.33 -22.22
CA HIS A 40 -28.42 13.90 -21.55
C HIS A 40 -28.90 14.91 -20.51
N PRO A 41 -29.60 16.00 -20.89
CA PRO A 41 -29.94 17.12 -20.02
C PRO A 41 -30.74 16.76 -18.75
N GLY A 42 -31.43 15.62 -18.72
CA GLY A 42 -32.31 15.18 -17.64
C GLY A 42 -31.65 14.35 -16.54
N VAL A 43 -30.36 14.01 -16.66
CA VAL A 43 -29.67 13.15 -15.70
C VAL A 43 -28.91 13.95 -14.64
N GLU A 44 -29.15 13.73 -13.36
CA GLU A 44 -28.44 14.43 -12.29
C GLU A 44 -27.77 13.43 -11.35
N LEU A 45 -26.50 13.65 -11.03
CA LEU A 45 -25.71 12.76 -10.19
C LEU A 45 -24.65 13.53 -9.40
N ALA A 46 -23.97 12.83 -8.50
CA ALA A 46 -22.81 13.35 -7.80
C ALA A 46 -21.51 12.74 -8.33
N MET A 47 -20.40 13.50 -8.28
CA MET A 47 -19.08 13.00 -8.65
C MET A 47 -18.04 13.37 -7.60
N HIS A 48 -17.20 12.40 -7.26
CA HIS A 48 -15.96 12.61 -6.53
C HIS A 48 -14.78 12.54 -7.51
N PHE A 49 -13.85 13.48 -7.39
CA PHE A 49 -12.54 13.43 -8.03
C PHE A 49 -11.49 13.61 -6.93
N SER A 50 -10.60 12.63 -6.77
CA SER A 50 -9.53 12.73 -5.78
C SER A 50 -8.56 13.88 -6.06
N GLY A 51 -7.91 14.42 -5.03
CA GLY A 51 -6.94 15.51 -5.14
C GLY A 51 -5.78 15.24 -6.09
N PRO A 52 -5.09 14.07 -6.08
CA PRO A 52 -4.06 13.76 -7.07
C PRO A 52 -4.56 13.85 -8.51
N LEU A 53 -5.78 13.36 -8.77
CA LEU A 53 -6.40 13.43 -10.09
C LEU A 53 -6.73 14.88 -10.46
N LEU A 54 -7.27 15.67 -9.53
CA LEU A 54 -7.56 17.08 -9.76
C LEU A 54 -6.30 17.90 -10.07
N GLU A 55 -5.22 17.72 -9.31
CA GLU A 55 -3.92 18.35 -9.56
C GLU A 55 -3.41 17.99 -10.97
N TRP A 56 -3.43 16.70 -11.31
CA TRP A 56 -2.95 16.24 -12.60
C TRP A 56 -3.80 16.80 -13.76
N LEU A 57 -5.13 16.87 -13.59
CA LEU A 57 -6.05 17.43 -14.58
C LEU A 57 -5.83 18.93 -14.79
N GLU A 58 -5.53 19.70 -13.75
CA GLU A 58 -5.20 21.13 -13.90
C GLU A 58 -4.00 21.34 -14.81
N ASP A 59 -2.95 20.55 -14.61
CA ASP A 59 -1.69 20.70 -15.35
C ASP A 59 -1.78 20.11 -16.78
N ASN A 60 -2.54 19.03 -16.98
CA ASN A 60 -2.48 18.23 -18.20
C ASN A 60 -3.76 18.20 -19.04
N GLN A 61 -4.92 18.42 -18.43
CA GLN A 61 -6.23 18.32 -19.09
C GLN A 61 -7.20 19.47 -18.67
N PRO A 62 -6.80 20.74 -18.79
CA PRO A 62 -7.60 21.89 -18.32
C PRO A 62 -9.01 21.92 -18.92
N ASP A 63 -9.17 21.53 -20.19
CA ASP A 63 -10.49 21.48 -20.84
C ASP A 63 -11.45 20.47 -20.20
N LEU A 64 -10.92 19.36 -19.66
CA LEU A 64 -11.72 18.31 -19.04
C LEU A 64 -12.20 18.74 -17.66
N ILE A 65 -11.34 19.36 -16.87
CA ILE A 65 -11.73 19.92 -15.57
C ILE A 65 -12.68 21.12 -15.73
N ASP A 66 -12.53 21.93 -16.78
CA ASP A 66 -13.51 22.96 -17.13
C ASP A 66 -14.87 22.38 -17.55
N GLN A 67 -14.88 21.23 -18.22
CA GLN A 67 -16.11 20.51 -18.56
C GLN A 67 -16.87 20.06 -17.30
N LEU A 68 -16.16 19.50 -16.33
CA LEU A 68 -16.72 19.16 -15.02
C LEU A 68 -17.31 20.40 -14.33
N GLY A 69 -16.59 21.54 -14.35
CA GLY A 69 -17.09 22.81 -13.84
C GLY A 69 -18.39 23.28 -14.49
N ARG A 70 -18.50 23.19 -15.82
CA ARG A 70 -19.75 23.54 -16.55
C ARG A 70 -20.93 22.65 -16.17
N LEU A 71 -20.70 21.35 -15.95
CA LEU A 71 -21.75 20.43 -15.49
C LEU A 71 -22.21 20.80 -14.07
N HIS A 72 -21.28 21.22 -13.20
CA HIS A 72 -21.61 21.72 -11.87
C HIS A 72 -22.42 23.02 -11.92
N GLU A 73 -21.97 24.04 -12.67
CA GLU A 73 -22.68 25.32 -12.83
C GLU A 73 -24.11 25.15 -13.35
N ARG A 74 -24.33 24.14 -14.20
CA ARG A 74 -25.65 23.78 -14.74
C ARG A 74 -26.49 22.96 -13.78
N ASN A 75 -26.05 22.74 -12.54
CA ASN A 75 -26.73 21.93 -11.55
C ASN A 75 -26.95 20.49 -12.03
N ARG A 76 -25.97 19.90 -12.72
CA ARG A 76 -26.04 18.52 -13.24
C ARG A 76 -25.15 17.55 -12.50
N VAL A 77 -24.03 18.06 -12.00
CA VAL A 77 -23.11 17.33 -11.14
C VAL A 77 -23.02 18.02 -9.79
N GLU A 78 -23.38 17.28 -8.73
CA GLU A 78 -23.02 17.65 -7.35
C GLU A 78 -21.57 17.23 -7.10
N MET A 79 -20.73 18.17 -6.66
CA MET A 79 -19.34 17.86 -6.29
C MET A 79 -19.32 17.23 -4.90
N LEU A 80 -18.80 16.00 -4.80
CA LEU A 80 -18.49 15.37 -3.53
C LEU A 80 -17.09 15.78 -3.08
N GLY A 81 -16.94 15.98 -1.78
CA GLY A 81 -15.63 16.08 -1.13
C GLY A 81 -15.10 14.71 -0.70
N GLY A 82 -14.08 14.73 0.14
CA GLY A 82 -13.34 13.57 0.62
C GLY A 82 -12.03 14.03 1.26
N GLY A 83 -11.22 13.11 1.77
CA GLY A 83 -9.85 13.48 2.12
C GLY A 83 -9.06 13.75 0.83
N PHE A 84 -8.36 14.87 0.75
CA PHE A 84 -7.80 15.36 -0.51
C PHE A 84 -6.91 14.34 -1.23
N TYR A 85 -5.99 13.69 -0.52
CA TYR A 85 -5.10 12.66 -1.09
C TYR A 85 -5.64 11.23 -0.93
N GLU A 86 -6.96 11.06 -0.77
CA GLU A 86 -7.62 9.76 -0.57
C GLU A 86 -7.05 8.95 0.60
N PRO A 87 -6.94 9.54 1.80
CA PRO A 87 -6.54 8.80 2.98
C PRO A 87 -7.66 7.93 3.52
N MET A 88 -7.26 6.90 4.28
CA MET A 88 -8.17 6.17 5.14
C MET A 88 -8.44 6.98 6.42
N LEU A 89 -9.51 7.78 6.46
CA LEU A 89 -9.75 8.73 7.56
C LEU A 89 -9.76 8.10 8.96
N SER A 90 -10.17 6.84 9.09
CA SER A 90 -10.28 6.12 10.37
C SER A 90 -8.93 5.76 11.01
N VAL A 91 -7.82 5.83 10.27
CA VAL A 91 -6.49 5.48 10.78
C VAL A 91 -5.54 6.68 10.85
N LEU A 92 -6.02 7.87 10.50
CA LEU A 92 -5.23 9.09 10.61
C LEU A 92 -5.33 9.71 12.02
N PRO A 93 -4.29 10.45 12.43
CA PRO A 93 -4.44 11.46 13.48
C PRO A 93 -5.58 12.40 13.12
N ARG A 94 -6.32 12.80 14.15
CA ARG A 94 -7.56 13.56 13.99
C ARG A 94 -7.37 14.87 13.22
N ASP A 95 -6.28 15.58 13.49
CA ASP A 95 -5.99 16.88 12.88
C ASP A 95 -5.61 16.73 11.40
N ASP A 96 -4.95 15.63 11.04
CA ASP A 96 -4.66 15.30 9.64
C ASP A 96 -5.93 14.95 8.88
N ALA A 97 -6.83 14.16 9.48
CA ALA A 97 -8.12 13.84 8.88
C ALA A 97 -8.95 15.10 8.60
N LEU A 98 -9.02 16.04 9.55
CA LEU A 98 -9.68 17.33 9.33
C LEU A 98 -8.98 18.18 8.27
N GLY A 99 -7.65 18.25 8.30
CA GLY A 99 -6.89 19.05 7.33
C GLY A 99 -7.00 18.52 5.90
N GLN A 100 -7.09 17.20 5.71
CA GLN A 100 -7.36 16.56 4.42
C GLN A 100 -8.75 16.92 3.89
N LEU A 101 -9.78 16.89 4.74
CA LEU A 101 -11.15 17.28 4.39
C LEU A 101 -11.23 18.77 4.03
N GLU A 102 -10.59 19.62 4.84
CA GLU A 102 -10.52 21.05 4.61
C GLU A 102 -9.79 21.40 3.32
N MET A 103 -8.67 20.72 3.02
CA MET A 103 -7.93 20.91 1.77
C MET A 103 -8.81 20.63 0.54
N MET A 104 -9.59 19.55 0.57
CA MET A 104 -10.56 19.24 -0.49
C MET A 104 -11.67 20.28 -0.58
N ARG A 105 -12.27 20.65 0.55
CA ARG A 105 -13.33 21.65 0.58
C ARG A 105 -12.86 22.98 -0.02
N GLN A 106 -11.68 23.44 0.37
CA GLN A 106 -11.10 24.68 -0.15
C GLN A 106 -10.76 24.58 -1.64
N TYR A 107 -10.24 23.43 -2.10
CA TYR A 107 -9.96 23.23 -3.52
C TYR A 107 -11.25 23.33 -4.35
N LEU A 108 -12.31 22.61 -3.96
CA LEU A 108 -13.60 22.63 -4.66
C LEU A 108 -14.26 24.01 -4.65
N GLU A 109 -14.18 24.73 -3.53
CA GLU A 109 -14.71 26.10 -3.41
C GLU A 109 -13.93 27.07 -4.32
N ARG A 110 -12.59 27.02 -4.32
CA ARG A 110 -11.76 27.87 -5.17
C ARG A 110 -11.93 27.57 -6.66
N ARG A 111 -11.97 26.28 -7.04
CA ARG A 111 -11.92 25.84 -8.44
C ARG A 111 -13.28 25.84 -9.13
N PHE A 112 -14.34 25.50 -8.41
CA PHE A 112 -15.68 25.31 -8.97
C PHE A 112 -16.74 26.20 -8.31
N GLY A 113 -16.41 26.94 -7.24
CA GLY A 113 -17.42 27.62 -6.41
C GLY A 113 -18.32 26.65 -5.64
N ALA A 114 -17.94 25.37 -5.58
CA ALA A 114 -18.75 24.30 -5.03
C ALA A 114 -18.58 24.22 -3.51
N LYS A 115 -19.69 24.23 -2.77
CA LYS A 115 -19.71 23.89 -1.35
C LYS A 115 -20.10 22.42 -1.21
N ALA A 116 -19.10 21.54 -1.19
CA ALA A 116 -19.32 20.11 -1.01
C ALA A 116 -19.99 19.85 0.34
N ARG A 117 -21.20 19.27 0.30
CA ARG A 117 -21.98 18.89 1.50
C ARG A 117 -21.78 17.43 1.88
N GLY A 118 -21.55 16.60 0.89
CA GLY A 118 -21.25 15.19 1.10
C GLY A 118 -19.82 14.85 0.77
N ILE A 119 -19.35 13.74 1.32
CA ILE A 119 -18.08 13.14 0.94
C ILE A 119 -18.25 11.75 0.37
N TRP A 120 -17.31 11.35 -0.49
CA TRP A 120 -17.00 9.95 -0.70
C TRP A 120 -16.12 9.47 0.46
N LEU A 121 -16.57 8.47 1.21
CA LEU A 121 -15.74 7.83 2.23
C LEU A 121 -14.82 6.81 1.54
N THR A 122 -13.54 7.13 1.48
CA THR A 122 -12.49 6.29 0.87
C THR A 122 -12.59 4.84 1.36
N GLU A 123 -12.66 3.90 0.42
CA GLU A 123 -12.85 2.46 0.67
C GLU A 123 -14.05 2.09 1.56
N ARG A 124 -14.98 3.02 1.78
CA ARG A 124 -16.15 2.90 2.66
C ARG A 124 -15.79 2.34 4.04
N VAL A 125 -14.57 2.56 4.53
CA VAL A 125 -14.15 2.08 5.86
C VAL A 125 -14.77 2.99 6.91
N TRP A 126 -15.85 2.51 7.50
CA TRP A 126 -16.61 3.23 8.50
C TRP A 126 -16.17 2.85 9.90
N GLU A 127 -16.04 3.86 10.77
CA GLU A 127 -16.03 3.69 12.22
C GLU A 127 -17.04 4.63 12.85
N PRO A 128 -17.70 4.26 13.97
CA PRO A 128 -18.69 5.13 14.62
C PRO A 128 -18.15 6.51 15.01
N GLU A 129 -16.84 6.67 15.24
CA GLU A 129 -16.23 7.97 15.56
C GLU A 129 -16.17 8.90 14.34
N LEU A 130 -16.23 8.38 13.12
CA LEU A 130 -16.24 9.24 11.93
C LEU A 130 -17.49 10.13 11.86
N ALA A 131 -18.60 9.74 12.49
CA ALA A 131 -19.80 10.57 12.53
C ALA A 131 -19.55 11.95 13.17
N SER A 132 -18.82 12.01 14.29
CA SER A 132 -18.49 13.27 14.97
C SER A 132 -17.43 14.05 14.20
N LEU A 133 -16.40 13.37 13.70
CA LEU A 133 -15.31 13.99 12.92
C LEU A 133 -15.83 14.65 11.63
N LEU A 134 -16.67 13.94 10.86
CA LEU A 134 -17.22 14.46 9.61
C LEU A 134 -18.19 15.62 9.85
N ALA A 135 -19.06 15.51 10.86
CA ALA A 135 -19.96 16.60 11.22
C ALA A 135 -19.19 17.88 11.64
N GLU A 136 -18.08 17.74 12.38
CA GLU A 136 -17.23 18.87 12.73
C GLU A 136 -16.56 19.51 11.51
N ALA A 137 -16.17 18.70 10.52
CA ALA A 137 -15.66 19.19 9.23
C ALA A 137 -16.74 19.85 8.35
N GLY A 138 -17.99 19.95 8.83
CA GLY A 138 -19.10 20.55 8.09
C GLY A 138 -19.69 19.63 7.00
N VAL A 139 -19.49 18.32 7.12
CA VAL A 139 -20.07 17.33 6.21
C VAL A 139 -21.49 16.97 6.67
N ASP A 140 -22.45 17.08 5.77
CA ASP A 140 -23.85 16.76 6.01
C ASP A 140 -24.15 15.28 5.80
N TYR A 141 -23.47 14.63 4.84
CA TYR A 141 -23.70 13.24 4.51
C TYR A 141 -22.49 12.48 3.97
N THR A 142 -22.55 11.16 4.02
CA THR A 142 -21.61 10.25 3.34
C THR A 142 -22.34 9.05 2.74
N LEU A 143 -21.64 8.28 1.90
CA LEU A 143 -22.12 7.04 1.31
C LEU A 143 -21.30 5.86 1.85
N VAL A 144 -21.99 4.80 2.26
CA VAL A 144 -21.38 3.52 2.69
C VAL A 144 -22.19 2.36 2.11
N ASP A 145 -21.61 1.17 2.05
CA ASP A 145 -22.31 -0.01 1.49
C ASP A 145 -23.46 -0.53 2.36
N ASP A 146 -24.48 -1.10 1.71
CA ASP A 146 -25.59 -1.87 2.31
C ASP A 146 -25.14 -2.89 3.36
N THR A 147 -23.94 -3.44 3.22
CA THR A 147 -23.28 -4.37 4.14
C THR A 147 -23.20 -3.81 5.56
N HIS A 148 -22.93 -2.51 5.71
CA HIS A 148 -22.93 -1.85 7.02
C HIS A 148 -24.31 -1.93 7.70
N PHE A 149 -25.36 -1.74 6.92
CA PHE A 149 -26.74 -1.76 7.38
C PHE A 149 -27.20 -3.18 7.70
N PHE A 150 -26.82 -4.16 6.88
CA PHE A 150 -27.07 -5.58 7.18
C PHE A 150 -26.41 -5.98 8.49
N TYR A 151 -25.21 -5.49 8.77
CA TYR A 151 -24.52 -5.78 10.02
C TYR A 151 -25.17 -5.13 11.24
N ALA A 152 -25.89 -4.03 11.04
CA ALA A 152 -26.78 -3.40 12.03
C ALA A 152 -28.15 -4.09 12.14
N GLY A 153 -28.42 -5.15 11.37
CA GLY A 153 -29.67 -5.92 11.39
C GLY A 153 -30.78 -5.40 10.49
N MET A 154 -30.46 -4.53 9.53
CA MET A 154 -31.43 -4.01 8.57
C MET A 154 -31.74 -5.03 7.46
N GLU A 155 -32.99 -5.03 7.00
CA GLU A 155 -33.43 -5.82 5.86
C GLU A 155 -33.32 -5.01 4.56
N PRO A 156 -32.92 -5.62 3.42
CA PRO A 156 -32.75 -4.92 2.13
C PRO A 156 -33.94 -4.04 1.72
N ARG A 157 -35.17 -4.54 1.91
CA ARG A 157 -36.42 -3.83 1.56
C ARG A 157 -36.68 -2.52 2.32
N ARG A 158 -35.85 -2.20 3.33
CA ARG A 158 -35.90 -0.95 4.10
C ARG A 158 -34.88 0.07 3.60
N LEU A 159 -33.88 -0.33 2.81
CA LEU A 159 -32.80 0.53 2.32
C LEU A 159 -33.26 1.34 1.09
N THR A 160 -34.29 2.18 1.28
CA THR A 160 -34.95 2.92 0.20
C THR A 160 -34.85 4.44 0.39
N GLY A 161 -33.75 4.92 0.97
CA GLY A 161 -33.52 6.32 1.30
C GLY A 161 -32.22 6.51 2.09
N TYR A 162 -32.13 7.59 2.88
CA TYR A 162 -30.99 7.83 3.77
C TYR A 162 -31.39 7.69 5.24
N TYR A 163 -30.41 7.33 6.06
CA TYR A 163 -30.55 7.28 7.50
C TYR A 163 -29.72 8.37 8.16
N VAL A 164 -30.03 8.70 9.40
CA VAL A 164 -29.17 9.56 10.22
C VAL A 164 -28.47 8.68 11.24
N THR A 165 -27.18 8.91 11.45
CA THR A 165 -26.46 8.43 12.61
C THR A 165 -26.08 9.59 13.52
N GLU A 166 -25.73 9.29 14.75
CA GLU A 166 -25.25 10.28 15.72
C GLU A 166 -23.99 9.75 16.40
N LYS A 167 -23.12 10.68 16.79
CA LYS A 167 -22.04 10.43 17.75
C LYS A 167 -21.77 11.69 18.56
N ALA A 168 -21.80 11.56 19.88
CA ALA A 168 -21.57 12.66 20.82
C ALA A 168 -22.49 13.87 20.55
N GLY A 169 -23.73 13.62 20.12
CA GLY A 169 -24.71 14.65 19.79
C GLY A 169 -24.54 15.33 18.43
N GLN A 170 -23.49 14.98 17.67
CA GLN A 170 -23.33 15.38 16.27
C GLN A 170 -24.02 14.37 15.36
N THR A 171 -24.75 14.84 14.35
CA THR A 171 -25.51 13.99 13.43
C THR A 171 -24.91 14.00 12.04
N LEU A 172 -24.95 12.86 11.36
CA LEU A 172 -24.51 12.70 9.97
C LEU A 172 -25.53 11.87 9.20
N ALA A 173 -25.90 12.27 7.98
CA ALA A 173 -26.71 11.45 7.10
C ALA A 173 -25.86 10.39 6.37
N ILE A 174 -26.38 9.18 6.20
CA ILE A 174 -25.68 8.06 5.57
C ILE A 174 -26.57 7.41 4.52
N PHE A 175 -26.05 7.29 3.31
CA PHE A 175 -26.69 6.64 2.17
C PHE A 175 -26.17 5.21 1.98
N PRO A 176 -27.04 4.17 1.97
CA PRO A 176 -26.66 2.78 1.74
C PRO A 176 -26.49 2.48 0.25
N ILE A 177 -25.26 2.39 -0.25
CA ILE A 177 -24.96 1.93 -1.61
C ILE A 177 -25.47 0.50 -1.79
N ASP A 178 -26.28 0.26 -2.81
CA ASP A 178 -26.83 -1.04 -3.16
C ASP A 178 -25.81 -1.88 -3.93
N LYS A 179 -25.38 -3.02 -3.36
CA LYS A 179 -24.44 -3.92 -4.02
C LYS A 179 -24.98 -4.49 -5.33
N GLY A 180 -26.28 -4.76 -5.42
CA GLY A 180 -26.91 -5.25 -6.64
C GLY A 180 -26.75 -4.26 -7.80
N LEU A 181 -26.93 -2.97 -7.53
CA LEU A 181 -26.69 -1.91 -8.51
C LEU A 181 -25.21 -1.78 -8.89
N ARG A 182 -24.27 -1.91 -7.94
CA ARG A 182 -22.81 -1.94 -8.22
C ARG A 182 -22.40 -3.04 -9.21
N TYR A 183 -23.04 -4.20 -9.12
CA TYR A 183 -22.78 -5.34 -10.01
C TYR A 183 -23.61 -5.28 -11.30
N ALA A 184 -24.66 -4.46 -11.35
CA ALA A 184 -25.48 -4.27 -12.54
C ALA A 184 -24.99 -3.14 -13.44
N ILE A 185 -24.52 -2.03 -12.88
CA ILE A 185 -24.07 -0.84 -13.63
C ILE A 185 -22.55 -0.85 -13.72
N PRO A 186 -21.92 -0.85 -14.92
CA PRO A 186 -22.52 -0.79 -16.26
C PRO A 186 -22.64 -2.16 -16.97
N PHE A 187 -22.55 -3.28 -16.26
CA PHE A 187 -22.34 -4.60 -16.88
C PHE A 187 -23.61 -5.25 -17.48
N ARG A 188 -24.80 -5.03 -16.89
CA ARG A 188 -26.06 -5.61 -17.38
C ARG A 188 -26.68 -4.77 -18.49
N PRO A 189 -27.46 -5.36 -19.41
CA PRO A 189 -28.16 -4.59 -20.46
C PRO A 189 -29.03 -3.46 -19.88
N ALA A 190 -28.84 -2.24 -20.39
CA ALA A 190 -29.48 -1.03 -19.87
C ALA A 190 -31.02 -1.11 -19.83
N GLY A 191 -31.65 -1.69 -20.86
CA GLY A 191 -33.10 -1.86 -20.92
C GLY A 191 -33.68 -2.73 -19.80
N GLU A 192 -32.99 -3.81 -19.44
CA GLU A 192 -33.42 -4.69 -18.33
C GLU A 192 -33.29 -4.01 -16.99
N LEU A 193 -32.18 -3.28 -16.79
CA LEU A 193 -31.88 -2.56 -15.57
C LEU A 193 -32.90 -1.44 -15.31
N VAL A 194 -33.17 -0.59 -16.30
CA VAL A 194 -34.16 0.50 -16.14
C VAL A 194 -35.56 -0.07 -15.87
N ALA A 195 -35.95 -1.15 -16.55
CA ALA A 195 -37.23 -1.81 -16.28
C ALA A 195 -37.30 -2.43 -14.88
N GLU A 196 -36.16 -2.85 -14.31
CA GLU A 196 -36.07 -3.36 -12.93
C GLU A 196 -36.20 -2.23 -11.91
N LEU A 197 -35.53 -1.09 -12.15
CA LEU A 197 -35.66 0.12 -11.34
C LEU A 197 -37.11 0.63 -11.31
N GLU A 198 -37.80 0.64 -12.46
CA GLU A 198 -39.21 1.02 -12.53
C GLU A 198 -40.13 0.09 -11.71
N ARG A 199 -39.77 -1.19 -11.60
CA ARG A 199 -40.50 -2.20 -10.81
C ARG A 199 -40.21 -2.12 -9.32
N ALA A 200 -39.22 -1.33 -8.89
CA ALA A 200 -38.92 -1.12 -7.47
C ALA A 200 -39.98 -0.24 -6.77
N ASP A 201 -40.89 0.41 -7.51
CA ASP A 201 -42.08 1.05 -6.94
C ASP A 201 -43.03 -0.05 -6.40
N ASP A 202 -42.97 -0.29 -5.09
CA ASP A 202 -43.81 -1.28 -4.41
C ASP A 202 -45.17 -0.72 -3.96
N GLY A 203 -45.52 0.49 -4.42
CA GLY A 203 -46.80 1.14 -4.13
C GLY A 203 -46.92 1.76 -2.73
N ARG A 204 -45.79 1.93 -2.01
CA ARG A 204 -45.74 2.72 -0.77
C ARG A 204 -46.06 4.20 -1.02
N GLU A 205 -46.54 4.89 0.02
CA GLU A 205 -46.78 6.34 -0.01
C GLU A 205 -45.48 7.16 0.04
N GLU A 206 -44.36 6.56 0.46
CA GLU A 206 -43.04 7.20 0.56
C GLU A 206 -42.25 7.07 -0.75
N THR A 207 -41.39 8.06 -1.05
CA THR A 207 -40.49 7.99 -2.22
C THR A 207 -39.45 6.89 -2.03
N CYS A 208 -39.32 5.99 -3.01
CA CYS A 208 -38.29 4.95 -3.02
C CYS A 208 -36.99 5.51 -3.61
N GLY A 209 -35.98 5.72 -2.76
CA GLY A 209 -34.63 6.13 -3.17
C GLY A 209 -33.66 4.96 -3.21
N LEU A 210 -33.18 4.58 -4.38
CA LEU A 210 -32.16 3.53 -4.56
C LEU A 210 -30.81 4.19 -4.79
N VAL A 211 -29.76 3.73 -4.10
CA VAL A 211 -28.45 4.39 -4.14
C VAL A 211 -27.46 3.56 -4.94
N TYR A 212 -26.87 4.19 -5.95
CA TYR A 212 -25.71 3.71 -6.68
C TYR A 212 -24.50 4.59 -6.35
N GLY A 213 -23.40 3.97 -5.95
CA GLY A 213 -22.13 4.62 -5.67
C GLY A 213 -20.99 3.68 -6.03
N ASP A 214 -20.14 4.06 -6.98
CA ASP A 214 -19.08 3.16 -7.46
C ASP A 214 -17.98 3.89 -8.23
N ASP A 215 -16.92 3.14 -8.54
CA ASP A 215 -15.74 3.62 -9.27
C ASP A 215 -16.12 4.02 -10.71
N GLY A 216 -15.67 5.20 -11.12
CA GLY A 216 -15.81 5.72 -12.48
C GLY A 216 -15.01 4.91 -13.48
N GLU A 217 -13.87 4.35 -13.05
CA GLU A 217 -12.99 3.51 -13.85
C GLU A 217 -13.70 2.25 -14.40
N LYS A 218 -14.79 1.80 -13.75
CA LYS A 218 -15.67 0.75 -14.28
C LYS A 218 -16.24 1.08 -15.65
N PHE A 219 -16.45 2.36 -15.95
CA PHE A 219 -17.07 2.79 -17.19
C PHE A 219 -16.12 2.79 -18.39
N GLY A 220 -14.81 2.60 -18.22
CA GLY A 220 -13.93 2.55 -19.39
C GLY A 220 -12.49 2.08 -19.20
N ILE A 221 -12.00 1.96 -17.98
CA ILE A 221 -10.63 1.50 -17.74
C ILE A 221 -10.56 -0.01 -17.59
N TRP A 222 -11.54 -0.60 -16.91
CA TRP A 222 -11.57 -2.03 -16.66
C TRP A 222 -11.60 -2.83 -17.98
N PRO A 223 -11.02 -4.05 -18.01
CA PRO A 223 -10.90 -4.83 -19.25
C PRO A 223 -12.25 -5.02 -19.97
N GLY A 224 -12.31 -4.57 -21.22
CA GLY A 224 -13.50 -4.67 -22.08
C GLY A 224 -14.56 -3.58 -21.85
N THR A 225 -14.49 -2.78 -20.77
CA THR A 225 -15.57 -1.85 -20.46
C THR A 225 -15.60 -0.63 -21.37
N HIS A 226 -14.47 -0.13 -21.86
CA HIS A 226 -14.49 0.96 -22.85
C HIS A 226 -15.30 0.64 -24.10
N GLU A 227 -15.08 -0.55 -24.66
CA GLU A 227 -15.77 -1.01 -25.86
C GLU A 227 -17.27 -1.22 -25.58
N TRP A 228 -17.61 -1.85 -24.46
CA TRP A 228 -19.00 -2.04 -24.06
C TRP A 228 -19.74 -0.72 -23.78
N VAL A 229 -19.15 0.14 -22.94
CA VAL A 229 -19.79 1.34 -22.39
C VAL A 229 -19.91 2.44 -23.45
N PHE A 230 -18.83 2.67 -24.21
CA PHE A 230 -18.77 3.75 -25.20
C PHE A 230 -18.81 3.24 -26.64
N GLY A 231 -18.06 2.19 -26.96
CA GLY A 231 -18.00 1.65 -28.33
C GLY A 231 -19.33 1.07 -28.82
N GLN A 232 -20.05 0.34 -27.95
CA GLN A 232 -21.36 -0.23 -28.21
C GLN A 232 -22.52 0.66 -27.72
N GLY A 233 -22.21 1.84 -27.16
CA GLY A 233 -23.20 2.85 -26.78
C GLY A 233 -24.05 2.51 -25.55
N TRP A 234 -23.59 1.61 -24.66
CA TRP A 234 -24.35 1.23 -23.47
C TRP A 234 -24.68 2.42 -22.57
N LEU A 235 -23.73 3.35 -22.35
CA LEU A 235 -23.97 4.51 -21.48
C LEU A 235 -25.03 5.45 -22.07
N ASP A 236 -24.93 5.75 -23.36
CA ASP A 236 -25.91 6.60 -24.06
C ASP A 236 -27.31 5.98 -24.05
N ASP A 237 -27.43 4.66 -24.27
CA ASP A 237 -28.69 3.92 -24.16
C ASP A 237 -29.24 3.95 -22.73
N PHE A 238 -28.39 3.74 -21.71
CA PHE A 238 -28.79 3.79 -20.30
C PHE A 238 -29.31 5.17 -19.89
N LEU A 239 -28.57 6.25 -20.20
CA LEU A 239 -28.97 7.61 -19.87
C LEU A 239 -30.24 8.03 -20.63
N THR A 240 -30.34 7.69 -21.93
CA THR A 240 -31.55 7.92 -22.74
C THR A 240 -32.77 7.25 -22.12
N ARG A 241 -32.63 6.00 -21.69
CA ARG A 241 -33.74 5.24 -21.08
C ARG A 241 -34.14 5.83 -19.73
N LEU A 242 -33.18 6.27 -18.91
CA LEU A 242 -33.51 6.96 -17.66
C LEU A 242 -34.35 8.21 -17.92
N GLU A 243 -33.96 9.06 -18.87
CA GLU A 243 -34.71 10.27 -19.24
C GLU A 243 -36.13 9.98 -19.77
N GLN A 244 -36.35 8.80 -20.34
CA GLN A 244 -37.64 8.36 -20.88
C GLN A 244 -38.49 7.56 -19.88
N SER A 245 -37.90 7.15 -18.76
CA SER A 245 -38.54 6.28 -17.76
C SER A 245 -39.26 7.07 -16.68
N ARG A 246 -39.89 6.36 -15.75
CA ARG A 246 -40.42 6.92 -14.50
C ARG A 246 -39.39 6.95 -13.36
N VAL A 247 -38.11 6.74 -13.64
CA VAL A 247 -37.01 6.82 -12.68
C VAL A 247 -36.38 8.21 -12.78
N GLU A 248 -36.41 8.98 -11.70
CA GLU A 248 -35.75 10.28 -11.62
C GLU A 248 -34.34 10.08 -11.04
N THR A 249 -33.30 10.49 -11.76
CA THR A 249 -31.95 10.56 -11.19
C THR A 249 -31.80 11.81 -10.34
N VAL A 250 -31.18 11.68 -9.16
CA VAL A 250 -31.00 12.78 -8.23
C VAL A 250 -29.66 12.65 -7.52
N PRO A 251 -28.91 13.74 -7.30
CA PRO A 251 -27.70 13.66 -6.49
C PRO A 251 -28.07 13.61 -4.99
N PRO A 252 -27.22 13.02 -4.12
CA PRO A 252 -27.62 12.71 -2.75
C PRO A 252 -27.97 13.95 -1.91
N GLY A 253 -27.28 15.09 -2.11
CA GLY A 253 -27.59 16.33 -1.37
C GLY A 253 -28.98 16.88 -1.70
N ARG A 254 -29.43 16.75 -2.95
CA ARG A 254 -30.82 17.12 -3.32
C ARG A 254 -31.85 16.16 -2.78
N PHE A 255 -31.53 14.86 -2.73
CA PHE A 255 -32.41 13.89 -2.10
C PHE A 255 -32.56 14.20 -0.61
N LEU A 256 -31.46 14.52 0.07
CA LEU A 256 -31.42 14.93 1.48
C LEU A 256 -32.33 16.15 1.76
N ASP A 257 -32.32 17.16 0.89
CA ASP A 257 -33.13 18.37 1.06
C ASP A 257 -34.64 18.14 0.85
N ARG A 258 -35.01 17.17 0.00
CA ARG A 258 -36.40 16.93 -0.41
C ARG A 258 -37.09 15.87 0.44
N GLN A 259 -36.33 14.91 0.97
CA GLN A 259 -36.88 13.72 1.62
C GLN A 259 -36.62 13.73 3.12
N ARG A 260 -37.56 13.15 3.88
CA ARG A 260 -37.35 12.90 5.30
C ARG A 260 -36.45 11.68 5.47
N THR A 261 -35.68 11.66 6.55
CA THR A 261 -34.86 10.51 6.91
C THR A 261 -35.72 9.25 7.08
N SER A 262 -35.18 8.12 6.64
CA SER A 262 -35.75 6.79 6.88
C SER A 262 -35.58 6.33 8.34
N GLY A 263 -34.84 7.06 9.17
CA GLY A 263 -34.73 6.85 10.61
C GLY A 263 -33.32 7.02 11.16
N LEU A 264 -33.19 6.80 12.47
CA LEU A 264 -31.91 6.75 13.17
C LEU A 264 -31.27 5.35 13.04
N ILE A 265 -29.96 5.28 12.82
CA ILE A 265 -29.20 4.03 12.80
C ILE A 265 -27.80 4.21 13.40
N TYR A 266 -27.26 3.12 13.96
CA TYR A 266 -25.86 3.03 14.38
C TYR A 266 -25.21 1.88 13.60
N LEU A 267 -24.19 2.22 12.81
CA LEU A 267 -23.48 1.24 11.99
C LEU A 267 -22.23 0.75 12.74
N PRO A 268 -21.93 -0.56 12.72
CA PRO A 268 -20.69 -1.08 13.25
C PRO A 268 -19.51 -0.74 12.34
N THR A 269 -18.28 -0.91 12.85
CA THR A 269 -17.08 -0.83 12.01
C THR A 269 -17.15 -1.86 10.89
N ALA A 270 -17.09 -1.39 9.63
CA ALA A 270 -17.19 -2.22 8.44
C ALA A 270 -16.68 -1.47 7.19
N SER A 271 -16.84 -2.13 6.05
CA SER A 271 -16.57 -1.66 4.70
C SER A 271 -17.46 -2.49 3.76
N TYR A 272 -17.27 -2.40 2.45
CA TYR A 272 -17.88 -3.30 1.49
C TYR A 272 -17.39 -4.75 1.69
N GLU A 273 -18.24 -5.72 1.39
CA GLU A 273 -18.03 -7.14 1.70
C GLU A 273 -16.70 -7.71 1.16
N GLU A 274 -16.29 -7.26 -0.03
CA GLU A 274 -15.04 -7.66 -0.69
C GLU A 274 -13.82 -7.23 0.15
N MET A 275 -13.80 -5.98 0.63
CA MET A 275 -12.75 -5.44 1.50
C MET A 275 -12.58 -6.25 2.78
N LEU A 276 -13.69 -6.57 3.43
CA LEU A 276 -13.68 -7.32 4.68
C LEU A 276 -13.12 -8.73 4.47
N THR A 277 -13.29 -9.30 3.29
CA THR A 277 -12.67 -10.58 2.94
C THR A 277 -11.16 -10.42 2.74
N TRP A 278 -10.72 -9.45 1.93
CA TRP A 278 -9.29 -9.24 1.63
C TRP A 278 -8.43 -8.93 2.86
N ALA A 279 -9.01 -8.24 3.84
CA ALA A 279 -8.36 -7.89 5.12
C ALA A 279 -8.12 -9.11 6.04
N LEU A 280 -8.66 -10.28 5.73
CA LEU A 280 -8.38 -11.50 6.47
C LEU A 280 -7.01 -12.10 6.09
N PRO A 281 -6.35 -12.82 7.01
CA PRO A 281 -5.24 -13.69 6.66
C PRO A 281 -5.64 -14.72 5.59
N ALA A 282 -4.71 -15.11 4.71
CA ALA A 282 -4.99 -15.97 3.56
C ALA A 282 -5.71 -17.29 3.91
N GLU A 283 -5.33 -17.94 5.02
CA GLU A 283 -6.02 -19.14 5.48
C GLU A 283 -7.48 -18.89 5.90
N ALA A 284 -7.74 -17.73 6.53
CA ALA A 284 -9.08 -17.36 6.99
C ALA A 284 -9.99 -16.98 5.82
N ILE A 285 -9.45 -16.34 4.77
CA ILE A 285 -10.17 -16.11 3.50
C ILE A 285 -10.72 -17.43 2.98
N ALA A 286 -9.86 -18.45 2.86
CA ALA A 286 -10.28 -19.71 2.29
C ALA A 286 -11.32 -20.46 3.15
N ARG A 287 -11.23 -20.35 4.48
CA ARG A 287 -12.25 -20.92 5.39
C ARG A 287 -13.59 -20.19 5.24
N LEU A 288 -13.56 -18.86 5.08
CA LEU A 288 -14.77 -18.06 4.86
C LEU A 288 -15.45 -18.42 3.53
N GLN A 289 -14.68 -18.52 2.45
CA GLN A 289 -15.18 -18.93 1.13
C GLN A 289 -15.79 -20.33 1.16
N GLN A 290 -15.14 -21.29 1.84
CA GLN A 290 -15.70 -22.65 2.02
C GLN A 290 -17.03 -22.63 2.78
N LEU A 291 -17.14 -21.81 3.83
CA LEU A 291 -18.38 -21.65 4.59
C LEU A 291 -19.49 -21.03 3.74
N GLN A 292 -19.18 -19.97 2.98
CA GLN A 292 -20.11 -19.33 2.06
C GLN A 292 -20.63 -20.32 1.01
N ALA A 293 -19.74 -21.11 0.40
CA ALA A 293 -20.11 -22.13 -0.59
C ALA A 293 -21.01 -23.23 0.01
N GLU A 294 -20.77 -23.64 1.26
CA GLU A 294 -21.65 -24.61 1.94
C GLU A 294 -23.03 -24.01 2.25
N LEU A 295 -23.10 -22.77 2.72
CA LEU A 295 -24.36 -22.07 2.98
C LEU A 295 -25.16 -21.85 1.69
N GLU A 296 -24.48 -21.53 0.59
CA GLU A 296 -25.07 -21.37 -0.74
C GLU A 296 -25.69 -22.70 -1.21
N ARG A 297 -24.94 -23.81 -1.10
CA ARG A 297 -25.45 -25.15 -1.42
C ARG A 297 -26.67 -25.56 -0.59
N GLN A 298 -26.81 -25.02 0.62
CA GLN A 298 -27.96 -25.25 1.49
C GLN A 298 -29.11 -24.26 1.27
N GLY A 299 -28.94 -23.24 0.41
CA GLY A 299 -29.92 -22.16 0.20
C GLY A 299 -30.08 -21.25 1.43
N LEU A 300 -29.07 -21.19 2.29
CA LEU A 300 -29.09 -20.43 3.55
C LEU A 300 -28.21 -19.18 3.51
N LEU A 301 -27.43 -18.96 2.43
CA LEU A 301 -26.48 -17.85 2.36
C LEU A 301 -27.15 -16.49 2.60
N GLU A 302 -28.24 -16.18 1.90
CA GLU A 302 -28.95 -14.91 2.05
C GLU A 302 -29.46 -14.66 3.48
N GLN A 303 -29.90 -15.70 4.18
CA GLN A 303 -30.35 -15.58 5.59
C GLN A 303 -29.17 -15.41 6.55
N ALA A 304 -28.02 -16.01 6.22
CA ALA A 304 -26.81 -15.96 7.03
C ALA A 304 -25.99 -14.69 6.79
N ARG A 305 -26.08 -14.08 5.60
CA ARG A 305 -25.25 -12.96 5.14
C ARG A 305 -25.19 -11.78 6.12
N PRO A 306 -26.30 -11.34 6.76
CA PRO A 306 -26.27 -10.30 7.80
C PRO A 306 -25.47 -10.67 9.06
N PHE A 307 -25.08 -11.94 9.23
CA PHE A 307 -24.34 -12.48 10.37
C PHE A 307 -22.93 -12.97 10.00
N LEU A 308 -22.63 -13.12 8.71
CA LEU A 308 -21.28 -13.40 8.23
C LEU A 308 -20.45 -12.12 8.32
N ARG A 309 -19.26 -12.20 8.92
CA ARG A 309 -18.33 -11.09 9.08
C ARG A 309 -16.99 -11.46 8.49
N GLY A 310 -16.38 -10.53 7.77
CA GLY A 310 -14.97 -10.60 7.41
C GLY A 310 -14.07 -9.98 8.50
N GLY A 311 -12.87 -9.59 8.09
CA GLY A 311 -11.95 -8.78 8.88
C GLY A 311 -12.33 -7.30 8.89
N LEU A 312 -11.44 -6.48 9.42
CA LEU A 312 -11.50 -5.02 9.43
C LEU A 312 -10.27 -4.49 8.70
N TRP A 313 -10.36 -3.32 8.06
CA TRP A 313 -9.29 -2.83 7.17
C TRP A 313 -7.92 -2.75 7.87
N GLN A 314 -7.87 -2.31 9.14
CA GLN A 314 -6.62 -2.23 9.92
C GLN A 314 -5.91 -3.58 10.07
N ASN A 315 -6.60 -4.72 9.90
CA ASN A 315 -5.94 -6.03 9.88
C ASN A 315 -4.98 -6.21 8.70
N PHE A 316 -5.02 -5.34 7.67
CA PHE A 316 -3.95 -5.31 6.67
C PHE A 316 -2.58 -4.99 7.26
N MET A 317 -2.52 -4.18 8.33
CA MET A 317 -1.27 -3.90 9.05
C MET A 317 -0.77 -5.15 9.80
N VAL A 318 -1.66 -6.06 10.22
CA VAL A 318 -1.27 -7.35 10.80
C VAL A 318 -0.88 -8.35 9.71
N LYS A 319 -1.66 -8.40 8.62
CA LYS A 319 -1.42 -9.28 7.47
C LYS A 319 -0.09 -8.94 6.78
N TYR A 320 0.25 -7.65 6.73
CA TYR A 320 1.44 -7.09 6.11
C TYR A 320 2.17 -6.16 7.10
N PRO A 321 3.15 -6.68 7.86
CA PRO A 321 4.04 -5.87 8.68
C PRO A 321 4.67 -4.69 7.94
N GLU A 322 4.94 -4.83 6.63
CA GLU A 322 5.45 -3.73 5.80
C GLU A 322 4.45 -2.56 5.68
N ALA A 323 3.15 -2.85 5.65
CA ALA A 323 2.11 -1.83 5.66
C ALA A 323 1.96 -1.19 7.04
N ASN A 324 2.10 -1.97 8.13
CA ASN A 324 2.16 -1.41 9.48
C ASN A 324 3.34 -0.45 9.62
N HIS A 325 4.52 -0.88 9.21
CA HIS A 325 5.74 -0.08 9.29
C HIS A 325 5.61 1.24 8.52
N LEU A 326 5.14 1.19 7.26
CA LEU A 326 4.87 2.38 6.46
C LEU A 326 3.84 3.30 7.13
N HIS A 327 2.78 2.74 7.71
CA HIS A 327 1.77 3.51 8.45
C HIS A 327 2.36 4.18 9.69
N LYS A 328 3.23 3.51 10.41
CA LYS A 328 3.87 4.04 11.62
C LYS A 328 4.89 5.11 11.28
N LYS A 329 5.61 4.98 10.16
CA LYS A 329 6.41 6.08 9.60
C LYS A 329 5.54 7.30 9.30
N MET A 330 4.35 7.11 8.73
CA MET A 330 3.40 8.20 8.50
C MET A 330 2.96 8.86 9.81
N LEU A 331 2.69 8.08 10.86
CA LEU A 331 2.37 8.62 12.18
C LEU A 331 3.55 9.37 12.82
N HIS A 332 4.77 8.87 12.67
CA HIS A 332 6.00 9.52 13.14
C HIS A 332 6.18 10.89 12.49
N ALA A 333 6.08 10.95 11.16
CA ALA A 333 6.14 12.22 10.42
C ALA A 333 5.00 13.18 10.82
N SER A 334 3.80 12.66 11.10
CA SER A 334 2.68 13.45 11.64
C SER A 334 2.95 13.97 13.05
N GLY A 335 3.55 13.15 13.92
CA GLY A 335 3.98 13.54 15.27
C GLY A 335 5.00 14.68 15.22
N LYS A 336 6.05 14.54 14.40
CA LYS A 336 7.04 15.60 14.14
C LYS A 336 6.39 16.90 13.67
N LEU A 337 5.43 16.82 12.75
CA LEU A 337 4.71 18.00 12.27
C LEU A 337 3.88 18.64 13.40
N ALA A 338 3.18 17.84 14.20
CA ALA A 338 2.40 18.33 15.34
C ALA A 338 3.28 19.04 16.37
N GLU A 339 4.46 18.49 16.67
CA GLU A 339 5.45 19.13 17.55
C GLU A 339 5.97 20.44 16.97
N ALA A 340 6.31 20.46 15.68
CA ALA A 340 6.75 21.68 15.00
C ALA A 340 5.65 22.77 14.98
N LEU A 341 4.38 22.38 14.81
CA LEU A 341 3.23 23.30 14.87
C LEU A 341 2.94 23.82 16.28
N ALA A 342 3.33 23.07 17.31
CA ALA A 342 3.20 23.47 18.71
C ALA A 342 4.38 24.33 19.21
N ALA A 343 5.47 24.41 18.45
CA ALA A 343 6.65 25.20 18.81
C ALA A 343 6.40 26.70 18.62
N ASP A 344 6.58 27.49 19.69
CA ASP A 344 6.34 28.95 19.69
C ASP A 344 7.20 29.73 18.66
N GLU A 345 8.32 29.15 18.22
CA GLU A 345 9.29 29.80 17.33
C GLU A 345 8.96 29.65 15.84
N LEU A 346 8.03 28.76 15.47
CA LEU A 346 7.65 28.50 14.09
C LEU A 346 6.27 29.08 13.79
N ASP A 347 6.13 29.75 12.65
CA ASP A 347 4.83 30.21 12.16
C ASP A 347 4.09 29.04 11.49
N PRO A 348 2.94 28.57 12.02
CA PRO A 348 2.16 27.46 11.45
C PRO A 348 1.71 27.71 10.01
N GLU A 349 1.63 28.98 9.58
CA GLU A 349 1.25 29.39 8.23
C GLU A 349 2.45 29.65 7.32
N SER A 350 3.68 29.37 7.79
CA SER A 350 4.87 29.48 6.95
C SER A 350 4.79 28.55 5.73
N PRO A 351 5.25 28.99 4.54
CA PRO A 351 5.23 28.16 3.34
C PRO A 351 5.91 26.80 3.51
N GLN A 352 6.98 26.74 4.32
CA GLN A 352 7.74 25.54 4.60
C GLN A 352 6.91 24.51 5.41
N LEU A 353 6.25 24.92 6.50
CA LEU A 353 5.38 24.01 7.26
C LEU A 353 4.14 23.58 6.48
N GLN A 354 3.56 24.47 5.67
CA GLN A 354 2.45 24.13 4.78
C GLN A 354 2.89 23.12 3.71
N GLN A 355 4.12 23.25 3.20
CA GLN A 355 4.71 22.27 2.29
C GLN A 355 4.97 20.93 2.98
N ALA A 356 5.51 20.91 4.20
CA ALA A 356 5.69 19.70 5.00
C ALA A 356 4.36 18.98 5.24
N ARG A 357 3.31 19.72 5.65
CA ARG A 357 1.96 19.19 5.81
C ARG A 357 1.41 18.57 4.53
N ARG A 358 1.59 19.23 3.39
CA ARG A 358 1.14 18.72 2.08
C ARG A 358 1.89 17.45 1.68
N LEU A 359 3.18 17.36 1.96
CA LEU A 359 3.99 16.15 1.75
C LEU A 359 3.49 15.01 2.65
N LEU A 360 3.30 15.25 3.94
CA LEU A 360 2.68 14.28 4.86
C LEU A 360 1.33 13.77 4.32
N TYR A 361 0.46 14.69 3.89
CA TYR A 361 -0.86 14.35 3.38
C TYR A 361 -0.81 13.51 2.09
N ARG A 362 0.18 13.74 1.22
CA ARG A 362 0.44 12.85 0.07
C ARG A 362 0.88 11.46 0.52
N GLY A 363 1.69 11.39 1.57
CA GLY A 363 2.08 10.14 2.23
C GLY A 363 0.91 9.36 2.83
N GLN A 364 -0.26 9.98 3.02
CA GLN A 364 -1.43 9.30 3.59
C GLN A 364 -2.33 8.62 2.54
N CYS A 365 -1.98 8.67 1.25
CA CYS A 365 -2.78 8.06 0.18
C CYS A 365 -2.92 6.55 0.38
N ASN A 366 -4.16 6.07 0.52
CA ASN A 366 -4.46 4.74 1.07
C ASN A 366 -3.91 3.57 0.25
N CYS A 367 -3.77 3.71 -1.08
CA CYS A 367 -3.58 2.57 -2.00
C CYS A 367 -2.32 1.75 -1.72
N ALA A 368 -1.27 2.35 -1.16
CA ALA A 368 -0.03 1.66 -0.83
C ALA A 368 -0.06 0.89 0.50
N TYR A 369 -1.15 0.99 1.29
CA TYR A 369 -1.24 0.42 2.64
C TYR A 369 -1.98 -0.92 2.72
N TRP A 370 -2.57 -1.39 1.62
CA TRP A 370 -3.36 -2.62 1.62
C TRP A 370 -3.39 -3.27 0.24
N HIS A 371 -3.90 -4.50 0.17
CA HIS A 371 -4.01 -5.24 -1.09
C HIS A 371 -5.34 -5.99 -1.17
N GLY A 372 -6.04 -5.83 -2.29
CA GLY A 372 -7.27 -6.54 -2.62
C GLY A 372 -7.16 -7.15 -4.01
N LEU A 373 -7.99 -6.68 -4.93
CA LEU A 373 -7.92 -7.08 -6.34
C LEU A 373 -6.89 -6.28 -7.15
N PHE A 374 -6.73 -4.98 -6.82
CA PHE A 374 -5.74 -4.12 -7.45
C PHE A 374 -4.39 -4.26 -6.73
N GLY A 375 -3.30 -4.09 -7.49
CA GLY A 375 -1.94 -4.33 -7.00
C GLY A 375 -1.67 -3.68 -5.64
N GLY A 376 -2.09 -2.44 -5.43
CA GLY A 376 -2.07 -1.78 -4.10
C GLY A 376 -0.68 -1.82 -3.46
N LEU A 377 -0.60 -2.29 -2.21
CA LEU A 377 0.64 -2.54 -1.47
C LEU A 377 1.67 -3.31 -2.30
N TYR A 378 1.30 -4.22 -3.19
CA TYR A 378 2.24 -5.01 -3.98
C TYR A 378 2.96 -4.20 -5.08
N LEU A 379 2.49 -2.99 -5.42
CA LEU A 379 3.10 -2.14 -6.44
C LEU A 379 4.24 -1.30 -5.83
N PRO A 380 5.52 -1.54 -6.19
CA PRO A 380 6.64 -0.86 -5.54
C PRO A 380 6.63 0.65 -5.74
N HIS A 381 6.14 1.13 -6.89
CA HIS A 381 6.07 2.56 -7.21
C HIS A 381 5.06 3.32 -6.35
N LEU A 382 3.96 2.69 -5.92
CA LEU A 382 3.01 3.32 -5.00
C LEU A 382 3.63 3.45 -3.61
N ARG A 383 4.24 2.37 -3.08
CA ARG A 383 4.95 2.43 -1.79
C ARG A 383 6.09 3.45 -1.82
N ASP A 384 6.89 3.47 -2.89
CA ASP A 384 7.99 4.42 -3.07
C ASP A 384 7.51 5.87 -3.05
N ALA A 385 6.39 6.17 -3.71
CA ALA A 385 5.82 7.51 -3.69
C ALA A 385 5.40 7.93 -2.28
N ILE A 386 4.87 7.02 -1.47
CA ILE A 386 4.56 7.31 -0.07
C ILE A 386 5.83 7.57 0.73
N TYR A 387 6.81 6.65 0.70
CA TYR A 387 8.08 6.84 1.41
C TYR A 387 8.75 8.16 1.03
N ARG A 388 8.84 8.50 -0.27
CA ARG A 388 9.40 9.78 -0.73
C ARG A 388 8.74 10.98 -0.10
N ASN A 389 7.41 10.99 -0.03
CA ASN A 389 6.66 12.11 0.52
C ASN A 389 6.84 12.20 2.04
N LEU A 390 6.88 11.07 2.74
CA LEU A 390 7.14 11.04 4.20
C LEU A 390 8.56 11.51 4.53
N ILE A 391 9.58 10.96 3.86
CA ILE A 391 10.98 11.39 4.03
C ILE A 391 11.12 12.89 3.70
N ALA A 392 10.45 13.35 2.63
CA ALA A 392 10.46 14.78 2.30
C ALA A 392 9.78 15.64 3.36
N ALA A 393 8.71 15.16 4.01
CA ALA A 393 8.05 15.87 5.09
C ALA A 393 8.98 15.98 6.32
N GLU A 394 9.59 14.86 6.72
CA GLU A 394 10.61 14.80 7.77
C GLU A 394 11.79 15.76 7.45
N ASP A 395 12.31 15.75 6.23
CA ASP A 395 13.36 16.69 5.78
C ASP A 395 13.00 18.17 5.94
N GLU A 396 11.78 18.56 5.58
CA GLU A 396 11.35 19.94 5.72
C GLU A 396 11.18 20.33 7.20
N ILE A 397 10.67 19.42 8.03
CA ILE A 397 10.47 19.65 9.47
C ILE A 397 11.82 19.73 10.20
N ASP A 398 12.68 18.73 10.00
CA ASP A 398 13.98 18.66 10.66
C ASP A 398 14.88 19.83 10.25
N ARG A 399 14.82 20.30 8.99
CA ARG A 399 15.56 21.51 8.57
C ARG A 399 15.11 22.76 9.32
N LEU A 400 13.82 22.87 9.65
CA LEU A 400 13.31 24.01 10.43
C LEU A 400 13.76 23.93 11.91
N GLN A 401 13.91 22.74 12.46
CA GLN A 401 14.27 22.53 13.87
C GLN A 401 15.78 22.46 14.11
N GLN A 402 16.51 21.71 13.28
CA GLN A 402 17.95 21.43 13.41
C GLN A 402 18.83 22.35 12.53
N GLY A 403 18.25 23.00 11.52
CA GLY A 403 18.99 23.82 10.56
C GLY A 403 19.66 23.02 9.45
N GLU A 404 20.79 23.53 8.97
CA GLU A 404 21.55 23.00 7.82
C GLU A 404 22.91 22.42 8.22
N GLU A 405 23.18 22.23 9.51
CA GLU A 405 24.41 21.57 9.99
C GLU A 405 24.21 20.05 10.06
N ASP A 406 25.30 19.30 10.15
CA ASP A 406 25.20 17.86 10.42
C ASP A 406 24.73 17.66 11.86
N TRP A 407 23.80 16.73 12.05
CA TRP A 407 23.21 16.39 13.34
C TRP A 407 22.91 14.90 13.37
N ILE A 408 22.85 14.30 14.55
CA ILE A 408 22.37 12.94 14.74
C ILE A 408 21.57 12.87 16.04
N SER A 409 20.44 12.19 16.02
CA SER A 409 19.61 11.90 17.18
C SER A 409 19.20 10.43 17.18
N PHE A 410 18.79 9.94 18.34
CA PHE A 410 18.08 8.67 18.41
C PHE A 410 16.98 8.71 19.46
N GLU A 411 15.96 7.92 19.23
CA GLU A 411 14.82 7.73 20.14
C GLU A 411 14.57 6.23 20.36
N GLU A 412 14.09 5.90 21.56
CA GLU A 412 13.63 4.56 21.90
C GLU A 412 12.11 4.62 22.10
N GLU A 413 11.34 3.98 21.21
CA GLU A 413 9.88 4.02 21.26
C GLU A 413 9.23 2.77 20.65
N ASP A 414 8.02 2.44 21.10
CA ASP A 414 7.15 1.42 20.52
C ASP A 414 6.58 1.91 19.17
N PHE A 415 7.42 1.88 18.15
CA PHE A 415 7.12 2.43 16.83
C PHE A 415 6.04 1.61 16.13
N ASP A 416 6.15 0.28 16.16
CA ASP A 416 5.21 -0.57 15.43
C ASP A 416 3.91 -0.91 16.21
N GLY A 417 3.86 -0.57 17.50
CA GLY A 417 2.70 -0.71 18.39
C GLY A 417 2.54 -2.09 19.00
N ASP A 418 3.62 -2.87 19.09
CA ASP A 418 3.63 -4.22 19.64
C ASP A 418 4.11 -4.31 21.11
N ARG A 419 4.44 -3.17 21.72
CA ARG A 419 4.97 -2.99 23.09
C ARG A 419 6.42 -3.41 23.27
N ALA A 420 7.19 -3.47 22.20
CA ALA A 420 8.63 -3.50 22.25
C ALA A 420 9.18 -2.23 21.62
N ASP A 421 10.16 -1.62 22.29
CA ASP A 421 10.76 -0.39 21.77
C ASP A 421 11.71 -0.72 20.60
N GLU A 422 11.49 -0.04 19.48
CA GLU A 422 12.45 0.12 18.41
C GLU A 422 13.42 1.27 18.72
N ILE A 423 14.57 1.26 18.05
CA ILE A 423 15.55 2.36 18.10
C ILE A 423 15.51 3.10 16.77
N LEU A 424 15.10 4.35 16.78
CA LEU A 424 15.03 5.20 15.60
C LEU A 424 16.25 6.11 15.61
N VAL A 425 17.17 5.92 14.67
CA VAL A 425 18.36 6.77 14.53
C VAL A 425 18.18 7.64 13.29
N GLU A 426 18.30 8.94 13.46
CA GLU A 426 18.07 9.90 12.39
C GLU A 426 19.21 10.91 12.34
N ASN A 427 19.59 11.28 11.13
CA ASN A 427 20.50 12.39 10.87
C ASN A 427 20.14 13.03 9.54
N ARG A 428 20.90 14.04 9.11
CA ARG A 428 20.71 14.70 7.80
C ARG A 428 20.73 13.74 6.60
N TRP A 429 21.40 12.60 6.72
CA TRP A 429 21.75 11.70 5.63
C TRP A 429 20.87 10.45 5.57
N LEU A 430 20.47 9.92 6.73
CA LEU A 430 19.84 8.63 6.92
C LEU A 430 18.74 8.69 7.99
N ASN A 431 17.70 7.88 7.76
CA ASN A 431 16.92 7.30 8.86
C ASN A 431 17.29 5.81 8.92
N VAL A 432 17.61 5.30 10.12
CA VAL A 432 17.97 3.90 10.38
C VAL A 432 17.17 3.41 11.57
N TYR A 433 16.20 2.53 11.33
CA TYR A 433 15.36 1.98 12.39
C TYR A 433 15.77 0.55 12.69
N VAL A 434 15.87 0.22 13.98
CA VAL A 434 16.35 -1.07 14.47
C VAL A 434 15.33 -1.67 15.42
N ASP A 435 15.11 -2.97 15.28
CA ASP A 435 14.23 -3.74 16.15
C ASP A 435 15.04 -4.77 16.96
N PRO A 436 15.43 -4.44 18.22
CA PRO A 436 16.11 -5.36 19.12
C PRO A 436 15.28 -6.59 19.47
N SER A 437 13.95 -6.46 19.49
CA SER A 437 13.02 -7.48 19.99
C SER A 437 12.82 -8.63 19.01
N ARG A 438 12.99 -8.38 17.70
CA ARG A 438 12.89 -9.38 16.63
C ARG A 438 14.15 -9.37 15.78
N GLY A 439 15.19 -10.09 16.22
CA GLY A 439 16.39 -10.37 15.44
C GLY A 439 17.47 -9.29 15.47
N GLY A 440 17.27 -8.19 16.20
CA GLY A 440 18.23 -7.08 16.25
C GLY A 440 18.54 -6.52 14.87
N CYS A 441 17.55 -6.51 13.98
CA CYS A 441 17.71 -6.21 12.56
C CYS A 441 17.27 -4.79 12.23
N LEU A 442 17.64 -4.31 11.04
CA LEU A 442 17.23 -3.02 10.53
C LEU A 442 15.91 -3.15 9.78
N THR A 443 14.89 -2.45 10.27
CA THR A 443 13.54 -2.39 9.68
C THR A 443 13.47 -1.32 8.59
N GLU A 444 14.16 -0.19 8.77
CA GLU A 444 14.17 0.93 7.81
C GLU A 444 15.59 1.44 7.53
N ILE A 445 15.84 1.77 6.25
CA ILE A 445 17.05 2.47 5.80
C ILE A 445 16.62 3.47 4.74
N ASP A 446 16.47 4.71 5.15
CA ASP A 446 16.19 5.82 4.23
C ASP A 446 17.47 6.53 3.84
N HIS A 447 17.57 6.89 2.57
CA HIS A 447 18.54 7.86 2.09
C HIS A 447 17.84 9.20 1.87
N ARG A 448 17.99 10.10 2.84
CA ARG A 448 17.30 11.40 2.85
C ARG A 448 17.68 12.29 1.65
N PRO A 449 18.95 12.40 1.21
CA PRO A 449 19.31 13.20 0.04
C PRO A 449 18.58 12.83 -1.25
N THR A 450 18.23 11.54 -1.44
CA THR A 450 17.44 11.08 -2.59
C THR A 450 15.99 10.76 -2.24
N ARG A 451 15.59 10.94 -0.97
CA ARG A 451 14.27 10.61 -0.41
C ARG A 451 13.84 9.18 -0.72
N PHE A 452 14.76 8.23 -0.60
CA PHE A 452 14.54 6.86 -1.05
C PHE A 452 14.70 5.85 0.08
N CYS A 453 13.68 5.02 0.30
CA CYS A 453 13.72 3.95 1.28
C CYS A 453 14.24 2.65 0.65
N LEU A 454 15.43 2.20 1.06
CA LEU A 454 16.02 0.94 0.58
C LEU A 454 15.29 -0.29 1.10
N SER A 455 14.67 -0.16 2.28
CA SER A 455 13.91 -1.22 2.95
C SER A 455 12.49 -1.40 2.40
N ASN A 456 12.08 -0.65 1.36
CA ASN A 456 10.79 -0.72 0.66
C ASN A 456 10.60 -2.04 -0.14
N THR A 457 10.84 -3.16 0.50
CA THR A 457 10.67 -4.52 0.00
C THR A 457 9.34 -5.10 0.47
N LEU A 458 9.01 -6.31 0.02
CA LEU A 458 7.83 -7.04 0.49
C LEU A 458 8.20 -8.51 0.65
N THR A 459 7.80 -9.09 1.78
CA THR A 459 7.99 -10.52 2.06
C THR A 459 7.08 -11.37 1.17
N ARG A 460 7.59 -12.50 0.69
CA ARG A 460 6.80 -13.42 -0.13
C ARG A 460 5.82 -14.19 0.74
N ARG A 461 4.53 -14.11 0.40
CA ARG A 461 3.43 -14.69 1.18
C ARG A 461 2.47 -15.43 0.26
N ILE A 462 1.78 -16.41 0.83
CA ILE A 462 0.63 -17.03 0.18
C ILE A 462 -0.59 -16.14 0.40
N GLU A 463 -1.27 -15.82 -0.70
CA GLU A 463 -2.53 -15.09 -0.71
C GLU A 463 -3.73 -16.04 -0.88
N GLY A 464 -4.92 -15.58 -0.47
CA GLY A 464 -6.14 -16.39 -0.55
C GLY A 464 -6.43 -16.90 -1.97
N TYR A 465 -6.17 -16.07 -2.98
CA TYR A 465 -6.38 -16.39 -4.39
C TYR A 465 -5.31 -17.31 -5.00
N HIS A 466 -4.17 -17.56 -4.33
CA HIS A 466 -3.14 -18.46 -4.87
C HIS A 466 -3.60 -19.92 -4.94
N ARG A 467 -4.65 -20.30 -4.19
CA ARG A 467 -5.23 -21.65 -4.27
C ARG A 467 -5.78 -21.96 -5.66
N GLU A 468 -6.46 -20.99 -6.28
CA GLU A 468 -7.00 -21.13 -7.63
C GLU A 468 -5.88 -21.37 -8.66
N ILE A 469 -4.71 -20.75 -8.46
CA ILE A 469 -3.52 -20.95 -9.31
C ILE A 469 -2.99 -22.38 -9.16
N LEU A 470 -2.93 -22.91 -7.93
CA LEU A 470 -2.47 -24.27 -7.65
C LEU A 470 -3.44 -25.32 -8.21
N GLU A 471 -4.75 -25.08 -8.09
CA GLU A 471 -5.80 -25.94 -8.64
C GLU A 471 -5.79 -25.91 -10.18
N ALA A 472 -5.69 -24.73 -10.80
CA ALA A 472 -5.59 -24.56 -12.24
C ALA A 472 -4.29 -25.13 -12.84
N SER A 473 -3.20 -25.16 -12.07
CA SER A 473 -1.92 -25.76 -12.50
C SER A 473 -1.93 -27.30 -12.43
N GLY A 474 -2.86 -27.90 -11.67
CA GLY A 474 -3.01 -29.35 -11.53
C GLY A 474 -3.88 -30.00 -12.61
N GLU A 475 -4.75 -29.23 -13.26
CA GLU A 475 -5.62 -29.70 -14.34
C GLU A 475 -5.17 -29.09 -15.67
N GLN A 476 -4.99 -29.91 -16.72
CA GLN A 476 -4.72 -29.42 -18.08
C GLN A 476 -5.94 -28.68 -18.63
N HIS A 477 -6.13 -27.42 -18.24
CA HIS A 477 -7.19 -26.57 -18.75
C HIS A 477 -6.79 -25.99 -20.11
N GLN A 478 -7.65 -26.21 -21.11
CA GLN A 478 -7.58 -25.56 -22.41
C GLN A 478 -7.79 -24.05 -22.23
N PRO A 479 -7.05 -23.19 -22.96
CA PRO A 479 -7.31 -21.76 -22.94
C PRO A 479 -8.76 -21.50 -23.35
N ALA A 480 -9.49 -20.75 -22.52
CA ALA A 480 -10.81 -20.25 -22.88
C ALA A 480 -10.68 -19.43 -24.16
N GLY A 481 -11.38 -19.84 -25.23
CA GLY A 481 -11.42 -19.11 -26.49
C GLY A 481 -12.11 -17.76 -26.30
N ASP A 482 -11.64 -16.76 -27.04
CA ASP A 482 -12.31 -15.46 -27.19
C ASP A 482 -13.77 -15.68 -27.61
N GLN A 483 -14.71 -15.38 -26.72
CA GLN A 483 -16.13 -15.28 -27.04
C GLN A 483 -16.45 -13.80 -27.26
N ASP A 484 -16.38 -13.36 -28.52
CA ASP A 484 -16.53 -11.95 -28.95
C ASP A 484 -17.98 -11.40 -28.95
N GLU A 485 -18.96 -12.02 -28.27
CA GLU A 485 -20.35 -11.53 -28.28
C GLU A 485 -21.08 -11.59 -26.91
N ALA A 486 -20.37 -11.80 -25.80
CA ALA A 486 -20.97 -11.78 -24.45
C ALA A 486 -20.68 -10.45 -23.71
N PRO A 487 -21.61 -9.93 -22.88
CA PRO A 487 -21.34 -8.75 -22.06
C PRO A 487 -20.14 -9.03 -21.12
N PRO A 488 -19.26 -8.04 -20.90
CA PRO A 488 -18.12 -8.24 -20.02
C PRO A 488 -18.60 -8.53 -18.60
N ALA A 489 -18.15 -9.65 -18.03
CA ALA A 489 -18.35 -9.97 -16.62
C ALA A 489 -17.53 -9.04 -15.72
N SER A 490 -17.95 -8.87 -14.47
CA SER A 490 -17.20 -8.11 -13.47
C SER A 490 -15.78 -8.69 -13.31
N ILE A 491 -14.79 -7.83 -13.02
CA ILE A 491 -13.39 -8.28 -12.80
C ILE A 491 -13.25 -9.23 -11.61
N HIS A 492 -14.23 -9.25 -10.70
CA HIS A 492 -14.30 -10.22 -9.61
C HIS A 492 -14.51 -11.67 -10.07
N ASP A 493 -14.89 -11.89 -11.34
CA ASP A 493 -15.26 -13.21 -11.88
C ASP A 493 -14.22 -13.78 -12.87
N ARG A 494 -13.04 -13.15 -13.05
CA ARG A 494 -12.04 -13.55 -14.07
C ARG A 494 -10.73 -14.06 -13.47
N VAL A 495 -10.30 -15.26 -13.90
CA VAL A 495 -8.99 -15.86 -13.57
C VAL A 495 -8.19 -15.99 -14.88
N ARG A 496 -7.08 -15.26 -15.01
CA ARG A 496 -6.17 -15.36 -16.17
C ARG A 496 -4.71 -15.47 -15.70
N LEU A 497 -4.03 -16.54 -16.08
CA LEU A 497 -2.59 -16.72 -15.84
C LEU A 497 -1.81 -16.02 -16.96
N ILE A 498 -0.94 -15.08 -16.60
CA ILE A 498 -0.10 -14.34 -17.57
C ILE A 498 1.26 -15.04 -17.74
N ASP A 499 1.85 -15.54 -16.66
CA ASP A 499 3.17 -16.19 -16.67
C ASP A 499 3.09 -17.74 -16.54
N PRO A 500 3.69 -18.52 -17.47
CA PRO A 500 3.82 -19.97 -17.35
C PRO A 500 4.69 -20.36 -16.14
N GLY A 501 4.28 -21.37 -15.37
CA GLY A 501 5.07 -21.89 -14.23
C GLY A 501 4.93 -21.10 -12.93
N LEU A 502 3.96 -20.19 -12.85
CA LEU A 502 3.70 -19.34 -11.67
C LEU A 502 3.53 -20.15 -10.37
N GLY A 503 2.94 -21.36 -10.44
CA GLY A 503 2.78 -22.24 -9.28
C GLY A 503 4.11 -22.67 -8.65
N GLU A 504 5.17 -22.86 -9.44
CA GLU A 504 6.52 -23.18 -8.94
C GLU A 504 7.21 -21.97 -8.29
N ARG A 505 6.66 -20.77 -8.50
CA ARG A 505 7.17 -19.49 -7.96
C ARG A 505 6.43 -19.02 -6.71
N LEU A 506 5.42 -19.78 -6.26
CA LEU A 506 4.72 -19.55 -5.00
C LEU A 506 5.57 -20.01 -3.82
N VAL A 507 6.46 -19.13 -3.36
CA VAL A 507 7.29 -19.33 -2.18
C VAL A 507 6.76 -18.46 -1.04
N ALA A 508 6.66 -19.04 0.16
CA ALA A 508 6.40 -18.30 1.39
C ALA A 508 7.69 -18.16 2.18
N ASP A 509 8.03 -16.93 2.58
CA ASP A 509 9.13 -16.72 3.50
C ASP A 509 8.71 -17.00 4.95
N ASN A 510 9.64 -17.52 5.75
CA ASN A 510 9.37 -17.91 7.14
C ASN A 510 9.53 -16.76 8.15
N CYS A 511 10.02 -15.60 7.71
CA CYS A 511 10.25 -14.42 8.53
C CYS A 511 10.05 -13.17 7.66
N TRP A 512 9.80 -12.03 8.30
CA TRP A 512 9.71 -10.74 7.61
C TRP A 512 11.09 -10.37 7.02
N ARG A 513 11.12 -10.08 5.71
CA ARG A 513 12.32 -9.60 5.01
C ARG A 513 12.71 -8.20 5.47
N ARG A 514 13.82 -8.15 6.20
CA ARG A 514 14.47 -6.95 6.77
C ARG A 514 15.96 -6.97 6.45
N SER A 515 16.71 -5.95 6.86
CA SER A 515 18.16 -5.92 6.63
C SER A 515 18.94 -6.30 7.86
N PHE A 516 20.09 -6.95 7.66
CA PHE A 516 20.90 -7.55 8.73
C PHE A 516 20.14 -8.60 9.54
N LEU A 517 19.39 -9.46 8.86
CA LEU A 517 18.81 -10.68 9.45
C LEU A 517 19.91 -11.74 9.62
N ASP A 518 20.18 -12.15 10.85
CA ASP A 518 21.34 -12.98 11.17
C ASP A 518 21.06 -14.47 10.86
N ARG A 519 21.37 -14.92 9.63
CA ARG A 519 21.12 -16.30 9.19
C ARG A 519 22.28 -17.24 9.47
N PHE A 520 21.93 -18.50 9.74
CA PHE A 520 22.81 -19.64 9.88
C PHE A 520 22.33 -20.82 9.02
N PRO A 521 22.34 -20.69 7.68
CA PRO A 521 22.00 -21.81 6.80
C PRO A 521 22.96 -22.98 7.01
N ALA A 522 22.49 -24.20 6.74
CA ALA A 522 23.35 -25.38 6.75
C ALA A 522 24.58 -25.18 5.84
N PRO A 523 25.81 -25.62 6.21
CA PRO A 523 27.02 -25.30 5.45
C PRO A 523 27.05 -25.75 3.98
N ASP A 524 26.25 -26.74 3.63
CA ASP A 524 26.04 -27.31 2.29
C ASP A 524 24.85 -26.68 1.53
N THR A 525 24.19 -25.67 2.12
CA THR A 525 23.11 -24.92 1.47
C THR A 525 23.59 -24.29 0.16
N THR A 526 22.77 -24.41 -0.88
CA THR A 526 22.98 -23.71 -2.17
C THR A 526 22.10 -22.47 -2.28
N LEU A 527 22.48 -21.57 -3.19
CA LEU A 527 21.71 -20.36 -3.50
C LEU A 527 20.31 -20.69 -4.01
N GLU A 528 20.13 -21.75 -4.79
CA GLU A 528 18.83 -22.20 -5.27
C GLU A 528 17.91 -22.63 -4.13
N GLN A 529 18.44 -23.35 -3.13
CA GLN A 529 17.66 -23.76 -1.96
C GLN A 529 17.22 -22.56 -1.12
N LEU A 530 18.09 -21.54 -1.00
CA LEU A 530 17.75 -20.28 -0.34
C LEU A 530 16.64 -19.54 -1.10
N TYR A 531 16.80 -19.37 -2.41
CA TYR A 531 15.81 -18.73 -3.28
C TYR A 531 14.44 -19.42 -3.19
N GLN A 532 14.41 -20.75 -3.19
CA GLN A 532 13.18 -21.56 -3.09
C GLN A 532 12.63 -21.68 -1.66
N GLY A 533 13.36 -21.21 -0.64
CA GLY A 533 12.96 -21.37 0.77
C GLY A 533 13.00 -22.82 1.27
N THR A 534 13.75 -23.71 0.62
CA THR A 534 13.85 -25.14 0.95
C THR A 534 15.09 -25.50 1.77
N TYR A 535 15.97 -24.53 2.00
CA TYR A 535 17.16 -24.69 2.84
C TYR A 535 16.79 -24.93 4.32
N ARG A 536 17.77 -25.44 5.07
CA ARG A 536 17.66 -25.59 6.53
C ARG A 536 18.33 -24.40 7.22
N GLU A 537 17.54 -23.64 7.96
CA GLU A 537 18.02 -22.68 8.95
C GLU A 537 18.42 -23.44 10.22
N GLU A 538 19.69 -23.35 10.62
CA GLU A 538 20.20 -24.07 11.80
C GLU A 538 20.25 -23.19 13.05
N GLY A 539 20.20 -21.87 12.90
CA GLY A 539 20.24 -20.91 14.00
C GLY A 539 18.87 -20.48 14.49
N ASP A 540 18.79 -20.02 15.74
CA ASP A 540 17.57 -19.50 16.37
C ASP A 540 17.54 -17.96 16.47
N PHE A 541 18.14 -17.25 15.50
CA PHE A 541 18.42 -15.81 15.58
C PHE A 541 17.46 -14.90 14.80
N LEU A 542 16.76 -15.40 13.76
CA LEU A 542 16.04 -14.57 12.79
C LEU A 542 15.01 -13.59 13.39
N ASP A 543 14.13 -14.09 14.26
CA ASP A 543 13.04 -13.30 14.87
C ASP A 543 13.13 -13.27 16.40
N ALA A 544 14.26 -13.68 16.95
CA ALA A 544 14.41 -13.81 18.38
C ALA A 544 15.05 -12.54 18.99
N PRO A 545 14.72 -12.20 20.24
CA PRO A 545 15.18 -10.95 20.83
C PRO A 545 16.69 -10.97 21.08
N TYR A 546 17.28 -9.79 20.90
CA TYR A 546 18.63 -9.43 21.31
C TYR A 546 18.55 -8.55 22.55
N HIS A 547 19.52 -8.74 23.45
CA HIS A 547 19.68 -7.86 24.59
C HIS A 547 20.43 -6.59 24.14
N LEU A 548 19.81 -5.43 24.36
CA LEU A 548 20.43 -4.13 24.13
C LEU A 548 21.40 -3.82 25.27
N GLU A 549 22.70 -3.83 24.99
CA GLU A 549 23.74 -3.49 25.98
C GLU A 549 24.00 -1.99 26.05
N GLN A 550 23.93 -1.31 24.91
CA GLN A 550 24.24 0.11 24.77
C GLN A 550 23.55 0.69 23.52
N ALA A 551 22.99 1.89 23.64
CA ALA A 551 22.68 2.81 22.56
C ALA A 551 23.11 4.22 23.02
N SER A 552 23.93 4.91 22.22
CA SER A 552 24.44 6.23 22.62
C SER A 552 24.97 7.04 21.45
N ILE A 553 24.84 8.36 21.56
CA ILE A 553 25.58 9.38 20.83
C ILE A 553 26.54 10.02 21.84
N ASP A 554 27.79 10.28 21.48
CA ASP A 554 28.68 11.03 22.36
C ASP A 554 28.32 12.53 22.32
N GLU A 555 28.19 13.13 23.50
CA GLU A 555 27.55 14.44 23.74
C GLU A 555 28.33 15.62 23.13
N ASP A 556 29.57 15.39 22.67
CA ASP A 556 30.48 16.41 22.13
C ASP A 556 30.30 16.70 20.61
N GLY A 557 29.20 16.25 19.99
CA GLY A 557 28.70 16.79 18.70
C GLY A 557 29.42 16.33 17.41
N ASP A 558 30.54 15.61 17.52
CA ASP A 558 31.32 15.12 16.38
C ASP A 558 31.20 13.57 16.19
N CYS A 559 30.25 12.91 16.85
CA CYS A 559 30.32 11.47 17.09
C CYS A 559 29.18 10.63 16.50
N ASP A 560 29.58 9.57 15.80
CA ASP A 560 28.74 8.51 15.25
C ASP A 560 27.86 7.87 16.34
N PHE A 561 26.60 7.54 16.00
CA PHE A 561 25.74 6.74 16.87
C PHE A 561 26.29 5.32 16.96
N ILE A 562 26.30 4.75 18.17
CA ILE A 562 26.78 3.39 18.43
C ILE A 562 25.71 2.62 19.19
N MET A 563 25.41 1.42 18.70
CA MET A 563 24.54 0.46 19.37
C MET A 563 25.23 -0.91 19.48
N LEU A 564 25.14 -1.52 20.65
CA LEU A 564 25.66 -2.87 20.93
C LEU A 564 24.52 -3.76 21.41
N MET A 565 24.32 -4.86 20.68
CA MET A 565 23.36 -5.89 21.00
C MET A 565 24.05 -7.23 21.20
N THR A 566 23.52 -8.08 22.10
CA THR A 566 24.02 -9.43 22.30
C THR A 566 22.90 -10.46 22.29
N ARG A 567 23.19 -11.66 21.77
CA ARG A 567 22.28 -12.79 21.84
C ARG A 567 23.04 -14.09 22.12
N ALA A 568 22.66 -14.75 23.21
CA ALA A 568 23.04 -16.13 23.47
C ALA A 568 22.01 -17.07 22.81
N GLY A 569 22.34 -17.56 21.63
CA GLY A 569 21.49 -18.48 20.86
C GLY A 569 22.17 -19.83 20.66
N CYS A 570 21.66 -20.59 19.69
CA CYS A 570 22.23 -21.90 19.38
C CYS A 570 22.15 -22.26 17.89
N ILE A 571 23.01 -23.20 17.51
CA ILE A 571 22.99 -23.87 16.21
C ILE A 571 22.56 -25.31 16.44
N GLU A 572 21.55 -25.79 15.72
CA GLU A 572 21.02 -27.15 15.82
C GLU A 572 21.13 -27.93 14.50
N ARG A 573 21.94 -29.00 14.50
CA ARG A 573 22.14 -29.91 13.36
C ARG A 573 22.05 -31.36 13.81
N ASP A 574 21.18 -32.13 13.16
CA ASP A 574 21.00 -33.58 13.36
C ASP A 574 20.89 -34.03 14.83
N GLY A 575 20.13 -33.28 15.63
CA GLY A 575 19.93 -33.53 17.05
C GLY A 575 21.09 -33.11 17.97
N ARG A 576 22.15 -32.53 17.42
CA ARG A 576 23.22 -31.87 18.18
C ARG A 576 22.95 -30.38 18.27
N ARG A 577 23.36 -29.78 19.40
CA ARG A 577 23.16 -28.36 19.71
C ARG A 577 24.47 -27.74 20.18
N TRP A 578 24.88 -26.66 19.53
CA TRP A 578 26.02 -25.83 19.94
C TRP A 578 25.51 -24.46 20.40
N GLN A 579 26.08 -23.97 21.49
CA GLN A 579 25.80 -22.65 22.05
C GLN A 579 26.68 -21.61 21.36
N LEU A 580 26.08 -20.50 20.95
CA LEU A 580 26.74 -19.41 20.24
C LEU A 580 26.34 -18.09 20.87
N LEU A 581 27.33 -17.28 21.25
CA LEU A 581 27.10 -15.88 21.61
C LEU A 581 27.40 -15.04 20.37
N LEU A 582 26.41 -14.24 19.95
CA LEU A 582 26.54 -13.28 18.88
C LEU A 582 26.49 -11.87 19.48
N GLU A 583 27.55 -11.10 19.28
CA GLU A 583 27.56 -9.66 19.59
C GLU A 583 27.45 -8.90 18.26
N LYS A 584 26.55 -7.91 18.19
CA LYS A 584 26.26 -7.11 17.01
C LYS A 584 26.44 -5.64 17.36
N ARG A 585 27.44 -5.01 16.73
CA ARG A 585 27.76 -3.60 16.91
C ARG A 585 27.38 -2.82 15.66
N LEU A 586 26.37 -1.97 15.78
CA LEU A 586 25.91 -1.04 14.75
C LEU A 586 26.54 0.33 14.98
N VAL A 587 27.02 0.96 13.90
CA VAL A 587 27.55 2.33 13.91
C VAL A 587 26.93 3.11 12.75
N VAL A 588 26.28 4.24 13.04
CA VAL A 588 25.71 5.17 12.03
C VAL A 588 26.52 6.45 12.06
N ALA A 589 27.07 6.84 10.91
CA ALA A 589 27.88 8.05 10.82
C ALA A 589 27.03 9.32 10.93
N ALA A 590 27.49 10.32 11.67
CA ALA A 590 26.76 11.59 11.83
C ALA A 590 26.84 12.50 10.58
N ASP A 591 27.97 12.45 9.86
CA ASP A 591 28.36 13.42 8.81
C ASP A 591 28.21 12.89 7.38
N ARG A 592 27.69 11.67 7.20
CA ARG A 592 27.58 11.00 5.90
C ARG A 592 26.59 9.84 5.93
N ALA A 593 26.13 9.42 4.75
CA ALA A 593 25.27 8.25 4.59
C ALA A 593 26.06 6.92 4.67
N ASP A 594 26.53 6.58 5.87
CA ASP A 594 27.38 5.42 6.14
C ASP A 594 26.93 4.67 7.40
N LEU A 595 26.83 3.35 7.27
CA LEU A 595 26.45 2.43 8.32
C LEU A 595 27.43 1.25 8.36
N ARG A 596 27.85 0.84 9.56
CA ARG A 596 28.65 -0.38 9.75
C ARG A 596 28.02 -1.31 10.77
N VAL A 597 27.93 -2.59 10.43
CA VAL A 597 27.58 -3.67 11.36
C VAL A 597 28.77 -4.59 11.51
N GLU A 598 29.27 -4.70 12.73
CA GLU A 598 30.32 -5.66 13.11
C GLU A 598 29.72 -6.76 13.98
N TYR A 599 30.07 -8.00 13.66
CA TYR A 599 29.63 -9.20 14.36
C TYR A 599 30.79 -9.88 15.05
N ARG A 600 30.60 -10.29 16.29
CA ARG A 600 31.54 -11.17 17.02
C ARG A 600 30.82 -12.47 17.35
N LEU A 601 31.24 -13.55 16.68
CA LEU A 601 30.68 -14.88 16.84
C LEU A 601 31.56 -15.69 17.77
N ARG A 602 31.05 -16.06 18.94
CA ARG A 602 31.78 -16.85 19.92
C ARG A 602 31.12 -18.21 20.17
N ASN A 603 31.84 -19.28 19.86
CA ASN A 603 31.43 -20.64 20.22
C ASN A 603 31.58 -20.82 21.73
N THR A 604 30.47 -20.85 22.46
CA THR A 604 30.46 -21.01 23.93
C THR A 604 30.26 -22.47 24.34
N SER A 605 30.18 -23.39 23.39
CA SER A 605 30.23 -24.84 23.65
C SER A 605 31.64 -25.37 23.82
N ASN A 606 31.71 -26.59 24.36
CA ASN A 606 32.96 -27.31 24.59
C ASN A 606 33.43 -28.12 23.38
N GLU A 607 32.68 -28.10 22.28
CA GLU A 607 32.97 -28.85 21.04
C GLU A 607 33.20 -27.89 19.87
N PRO A 608 34.03 -28.27 18.87
CA PRO A 608 34.14 -27.51 17.64
C PRO A 608 32.81 -27.39 16.90
N LEU A 609 32.58 -26.23 16.31
CA LEU A 609 31.37 -25.89 15.55
C LEU A 609 31.77 -25.46 14.13
N SER A 610 31.18 -26.10 13.12
CA SER A 610 31.25 -25.63 11.73
C SER A 610 29.90 -25.02 11.36
N LEU A 611 29.91 -23.77 10.91
CA LEU A 611 28.70 -23.02 10.57
C LEU A 611 28.90 -22.21 9.28
N CYS A 612 27.79 -21.80 8.67
CA CYS A 612 27.76 -20.72 7.68
C CYS A 612 27.05 -19.53 8.34
N PHE A 613 27.71 -18.39 8.44
CA PHE A 613 27.07 -17.15 8.90
C PHE A 613 26.80 -16.26 7.70
N ALA A 614 25.56 -15.83 7.52
CA ALA A 614 25.10 -15.13 6.33
C ALA A 614 24.06 -14.06 6.69
N PRO A 615 24.46 -12.90 7.25
CA PRO A 615 23.51 -11.82 7.51
C PRO A 615 22.86 -11.39 6.19
N GLU A 616 21.54 -11.41 6.13
CA GLU A 616 20.79 -11.06 4.91
C GLU A 616 20.39 -9.59 4.92
N LEU A 617 20.65 -8.91 3.82
CA LEU A 617 20.18 -7.57 3.51
C LEU A 617 19.10 -7.66 2.43
N ASN A 618 17.91 -7.16 2.73
CA ASN A 618 16.81 -7.07 1.77
C ASN A 618 16.70 -5.61 1.33
N LEU A 619 17.10 -5.33 0.08
CA LEU A 619 17.24 -3.98 -0.45
C LEU A 619 16.54 -3.87 -1.80
N THR A 620 15.88 -2.74 -2.09
CA THR A 620 15.23 -2.50 -3.38
C THR A 620 15.79 -1.30 -4.13
N LEU A 621 15.69 -1.34 -5.46
CA LEU A 621 15.76 -0.20 -6.37
C LEU A 621 14.52 -0.23 -7.29
N LEU A 622 13.39 -0.75 -6.80
CA LEU A 622 12.05 -0.84 -7.41
C LEU A 622 11.87 -1.70 -8.68
N ALA A 623 12.86 -1.84 -9.57
CA ALA A 623 12.68 -2.58 -10.82
C ALA A 623 13.80 -3.57 -11.09
N GLY A 624 13.39 -4.82 -11.29
CA GLY A 624 14.26 -5.96 -11.54
C GLY A 624 14.95 -5.92 -12.91
N ASP A 625 14.24 -5.50 -13.95
CA ASP A 625 14.66 -5.68 -15.35
C ASP A 625 15.12 -4.39 -16.05
N SER A 626 15.07 -3.25 -15.35
CA SER A 626 15.39 -1.94 -15.90
C SER A 626 16.85 -1.88 -16.39
N PRO A 627 17.10 -1.26 -17.57
CA PRO A 627 18.44 -1.19 -18.14
C PRO A 627 19.48 -0.38 -17.34
N ASP A 628 18.99 0.40 -16.40
CA ASP A 628 19.63 1.46 -15.65
C ASP A 628 19.79 1.08 -14.16
N ARG A 629 19.38 -0.14 -13.79
CA ARG A 629 19.49 -0.72 -12.45
C ARG A 629 20.33 -1.99 -12.47
N LEU A 630 21.54 -1.91 -11.90
CA LEU A 630 22.62 -2.88 -12.13
C LEU A 630 23.42 -3.20 -10.88
N TYR A 631 23.97 -4.41 -10.82
CA TYR A 631 24.96 -4.78 -9.82
C TYR A 631 26.37 -4.44 -10.28
N GLU A 632 27.18 -3.89 -9.39
CA GLU A 632 28.62 -3.67 -9.60
C GLU A 632 29.44 -4.48 -8.58
N PHE A 633 30.55 -5.07 -9.02
CA PHE A 633 31.47 -5.79 -8.14
C PHE A 633 32.84 -5.96 -8.82
N ALA A 634 33.85 -6.35 -8.05
CA ALA A 634 35.20 -6.53 -8.55
C ALA A 634 35.29 -7.59 -9.67
N GLY A 635 36.05 -7.30 -10.73
CA GLY A 635 36.29 -8.24 -11.84
C GLY A 635 35.21 -8.28 -12.93
N LEU A 636 34.13 -7.51 -12.78
CA LEU A 636 33.11 -7.33 -13.81
C LEU A 636 33.66 -6.58 -15.03
N ILE A 637 33.35 -7.05 -16.25
CA ILE A 637 33.69 -6.37 -17.51
C ILE A 637 32.38 -5.99 -18.22
N GLY A 638 32.15 -4.69 -18.44
CA GLY A 638 30.95 -4.18 -19.09
C GLY A 638 29.80 -3.89 -18.11
N PRO A 639 28.56 -3.70 -18.61
CA PRO A 639 27.42 -3.42 -17.74
C PRO A 639 27.14 -4.64 -16.85
N GLY A 640 26.82 -4.35 -15.59
CA GLY A 640 26.49 -5.37 -14.61
C GLY A 640 25.27 -6.21 -14.95
N PRO A 641 25.04 -7.28 -14.19
CA PRO A 641 23.80 -8.04 -14.29
C PRO A 641 22.62 -7.23 -13.71
N ARG A 642 21.42 -7.47 -14.25
CA ARG A 642 20.16 -6.84 -13.83
C ARG A 642 19.77 -7.21 -12.40
N MET A 643 18.99 -6.35 -11.74
CA MET A 643 18.51 -6.57 -10.38
C MET A 643 17.75 -7.90 -10.20
N ARG A 644 16.95 -8.32 -11.18
CA ARG A 644 16.22 -9.61 -11.15
C ARG A 644 17.13 -10.85 -11.23
N SER A 645 18.41 -10.69 -11.55
CA SER A 645 19.29 -11.85 -11.68
C SER A 645 19.64 -12.47 -10.32
N MET A 646 20.04 -13.73 -10.34
CA MET A 646 20.61 -14.48 -9.21
C MET A 646 22.11 -14.70 -9.45
N GLY A 647 22.92 -14.86 -8.40
CA GLY A 647 24.33 -15.19 -8.55
C GLY A 647 25.10 -15.34 -7.25
N GLU A 648 26.28 -15.97 -7.37
CA GLU A 648 27.27 -16.14 -6.31
C GLU A 648 28.58 -15.45 -6.73
N LEU A 649 29.19 -14.70 -5.81
CA LEU A 649 30.47 -14.03 -6.02
C LEU A 649 31.44 -14.39 -4.90
N ASP A 650 32.46 -15.18 -5.21
CA ASP A 650 33.45 -15.61 -4.23
C ASP A 650 34.49 -14.53 -3.90
N GLN A 651 34.91 -14.50 -2.63
CA GLN A 651 35.99 -13.66 -2.12
C GLN A 651 35.79 -12.15 -2.43
N ALA A 652 34.54 -11.70 -2.39
CA ALA A 652 34.19 -10.31 -2.59
C ALA A 652 34.65 -9.46 -1.39
N THR A 653 35.39 -8.39 -1.67
CA THR A 653 35.69 -7.32 -0.70
C THR A 653 34.61 -6.24 -0.72
N TRP A 654 33.90 -6.10 -1.84
CA TRP A 654 32.80 -5.17 -2.00
C TRP A 654 31.81 -5.63 -3.06
N PHE A 655 30.59 -5.12 -2.96
CA PHE A 655 29.48 -5.32 -3.87
C PHE A 655 28.63 -4.05 -3.92
N ALA A 656 27.96 -3.72 -5.01
CA ALA A 656 27.07 -2.57 -5.04
C ALA A 656 25.82 -2.79 -5.91
N LEU A 657 24.73 -2.10 -5.53
CA LEU A 657 23.55 -1.90 -6.35
C LEU A 657 23.58 -0.45 -6.85
N VAL A 658 23.27 -0.24 -8.12
CA VAL A 658 23.29 1.09 -8.73
C VAL A 658 21.98 1.35 -9.44
N ASP A 659 21.37 2.50 -9.16
CA ASP A 659 20.27 3.08 -9.90
C ASP A 659 20.75 4.38 -10.57
N HIS A 660 21.01 4.30 -11.88
CA HIS A 660 21.42 5.48 -12.65
C HIS A 660 20.29 6.49 -12.85
N SER A 661 19.03 6.05 -12.82
CA SER A 661 17.85 6.91 -12.94
C SER A 661 17.67 7.81 -11.71
N GLN A 662 18.05 7.30 -10.55
CA GLN A 662 17.94 7.99 -9.26
C GLN A 662 19.27 8.51 -8.72
N HIS A 663 20.35 8.38 -9.48
CA HIS A 663 21.67 8.84 -9.04
C HIS A 663 22.10 8.23 -7.70
N LEU A 664 21.78 6.96 -7.45
CA LEU A 664 22.04 6.29 -6.18
C LEU A 664 22.92 5.05 -6.38
N ARG A 665 24.02 4.96 -5.63
CA ARG A 665 24.82 3.74 -5.47
C ARG A 665 24.76 3.29 -4.01
N VAL A 666 24.36 2.05 -3.81
CA VAL A 666 24.37 1.34 -2.53
C VAL A 666 25.57 0.42 -2.51
N ARG A 667 26.65 0.79 -1.83
CA ARG A 667 27.89 0.02 -1.76
C ARG A 667 27.98 -0.74 -0.44
N LEU A 668 28.24 -2.03 -0.54
CA LEU A 668 28.54 -2.94 0.56
C LEU A 668 30.03 -3.28 0.56
N GLU A 669 30.68 -3.21 1.70
CA GLU A 669 32.07 -3.64 1.90
C GLU A 669 32.13 -4.72 2.99
N PHE A 670 33.00 -5.71 2.80
CA PHE A 670 33.07 -6.90 3.65
C PHE A 670 34.49 -7.09 4.19
N ASP A 671 34.60 -7.28 5.50
CA ASP A 671 35.87 -7.61 6.16
C ASP A 671 35.65 -8.72 7.20
N PRO A 672 36.25 -9.92 7.03
CA PRO A 672 37.06 -10.36 5.88
C PRO A 672 36.21 -10.53 4.61
N PRO A 673 36.84 -10.72 3.43
CA PRO A 673 36.11 -10.98 2.18
C PRO A 673 35.10 -12.13 2.31
N ALA A 674 33.94 -11.97 1.70
CA ALA A 674 32.81 -12.90 1.80
C ALA A 674 32.51 -13.57 0.45
N THR A 675 31.84 -14.72 0.48
CA THR A 675 31.11 -15.21 -0.70
C THR A 675 29.74 -14.57 -0.70
N VAL A 676 29.43 -13.73 -1.68
CA VAL A 676 28.15 -13.00 -1.73
C VAL A 676 27.14 -13.78 -2.54
N TRP A 677 26.08 -14.20 -1.88
CA TRP A 677 24.87 -14.72 -2.51
C TRP A 677 23.88 -13.60 -2.78
N ARG A 678 23.27 -13.61 -3.96
CA ARG A 678 22.19 -12.67 -4.32
C ARG A 678 21.08 -13.36 -5.10
N HIS A 679 19.84 -13.02 -4.81
CA HIS A 679 18.67 -13.46 -5.58
C HIS A 679 17.56 -12.41 -5.53
N PRO A 680 16.67 -12.37 -6.54
CA PRO A 680 15.51 -11.48 -6.49
C PRO A 680 14.50 -11.97 -5.45
N VAL A 681 13.75 -11.04 -4.89
CA VAL A 681 12.56 -11.28 -4.10
C VAL A 681 11.36 -10.93 -4.96
N GLU A 682 10.54 -11.92 -5.27
CA GLU A 682 9.44 -11.78 -6.22
C GLU A 682 8.15 -12.31 -5.62
N THR A 683 7.06 -11.59 -5.86
CA THR A 683 5.73 -11.92 -5.36
C THR A 683 4.76 -12.12 -6.51
N VAL A 684 3.85 -13.07 -6.35
CA VAL A 684 2.73 -13.27 -7.27
C VAL A 684 1.56 -12.41 -6.82
N SER A 685 1.20 -11.41 -7.62
CA SER A 685 0.08 -10.50 -7.37
C SER A 685 -1.04 -10.72 -8.37
N GLN A 686 -2.28 -10.59 -7.93
CA GLN A 686 -3.43 -10.40 -8.81
C GLN A 686 -3.53 -8.94 -9.25
N SER A 687 -3.93 -8.72 -10.49
CA SER A 687 -4.36 -7.43 -11.05
C SER A 687 -5.64 -7.61 -11.88
N GLU A 688 -6.20 -6.52 -12.39
CA GLU A 688 -7.33 -6.53 -13.31
C GLU A 688 -7.06 -7.29 -14.63
N THR A 689 -5.79 -7.41 -15.04
CA THR A 689 -5.38 -8.10 -16.28
C THR A 689 -5.03 -9.58 -16.07
N GLY A 690 -4.75 -10.00 -14.84
CA GLY A 690 -4.42 -11.38 -14.47
C GLY A 690 -3.38 -11.47 -13.35
N PHE A 691 -2.71 -12.63 -13.25
CA PHE A 691 -1.63 -12.82 -12.27
C PHE A 691 -0.26 -12.52 -12.86
N GLU A 692 0.56 -11.75 -12.14
CA GLU A 692 1.88 -11.31 -12.57
C GLU A 692 2.95 -11.52 -11.48
N LEU A 693 4.19 -11.76 -11.92
CA LEU A 693 5.35 -11.85 -11.03
C LEU A 693 6.04 -10.50 -10.84
N LEU A 694 5.84 -9.89 -9.68
CA LEU A 694 6.38 -8.58 -9.34
C LEU A 694 7.70 -8.68 -8.57
N TYR A 695 8.70 -7.92 -9.02
CA TYR A 695 9.97 -7.75 -8.30
C TYR A 695 9.75 -6.79 -7.11
N GLN A 696 10.11 -7.22 -5.91
CA GLN A 696 9.97 -6.45 -4.67
C GLN A 696 11.31 -5.95 -4.13
N GLY A 697 12.42 -6.57 -4.53
CA GLY A 697 13.75 -6.23 -4.07
C GLY A 697 14.73 -7.36 -4.30
N SER A 698 15.89 -7.25 -3.67
CA SER A 698 16.97 -8.23 -3.73
C SER A 698 17.37 -8.65 -2.34
N ALA A 699 17.53 -9.95 -2.15
CA ALA A 699 18.21 -10.50 -0.99
C ALA A 699 19.71 -10.59 -1.32
N ILE A 700 20.55 -10.04 -0.43
CA ILE A 700 22.01 -10.06 -0.53
C ILE A 700 22.57 -10.62 0.77
N LEU A 701 23.37 -11.68 0.67
CA LEU A 701 23.91 -12.38 1.81
C LEU A 701 25.42 -12.54 1.63
N PRO A 702 26.27 -11.74 2.30
CA PRO A 702 27.67 -12.09 2.48
C PRO A 702 27.78 -13.32 3.39
N CYS A 703 28.35 -14.40 2.87
CA CYS A 703 28.47 -15.68 3.55
C CYS A 703 29.90 -15.97 3.99
N TRP A 704 30.06 -16.34 5.26
CA TRP A 704 31.31 -16.83 5.83
C TRP A 704 31.12 -18.24 6.37
N ARG A 705 31.83 -19.21 5.77
CA ARG A 705 31.91 -20.59 6.27
C ARG A 705 33.01 -20.67 7.32
N LEU A 706 32.65 -20.85 8.57
CA LEU A 706 33.55 -20.77 9.72
C LEU A 706 33.70 -22.11 10.43
N GLN A 707 34.90 -22.35 10.96
CA GLN A 707 35.18 -23.41 11.93
C GLN A 707 35.65 -22.78 13.23
N LEU A 708 34.83 -22.87 14.27
CA LEU A 708 35.09 -22.29 15.58
C LEU A 708 35.39 -23.41 16.58
N VAL A 709 36.62 -23.48 17.09
CA VAL A 709 36.91 -24.35 18.24
C VAL A 709 36.24 -23.81 19.50
N ALA A 710 36.19 -24.61 20.57
CA ALA A 710 35.60 -24.21 21.84
C ALA A 710 36.19 -22.87 22.34
N ASN A 711 35.32 -21.94 22.74
CA ASN A 711 35.66 -20.57 23.18
C ASN A 711 36.32 -19.66 22.14
N GLN A 712 36.47 -20.10 20.89
CA GLN A 712 36.98 -19.23 19.83
C GLN A 712 35.95 -18.15 19.48
N THR A 713 36.46 -16.94 19.22
CA THR A 713 35.70 -15.83 18.67
C THR A 713 36.19 -15.52 17.26
N HIS A 714 35.27 -15.25 16.34
CA HIS A 714 35.56 -14.74 15.01
C HIS A 714 34.82 -13.43 14.79
N VAL A 715 35.42 -12.51 14.03
CA VAL A 715 34.86 -11.18 13.79
C VAL A 715 34.66 -11.01 12.30
N VAL A 716 33.49 -10.53 11.91
CA VAL A 716 33.18 -10.14 10.53
C VAL A 716 32.45 -8.80 10.55
N SER A 717 32.53 -8.04 9.48
CA SER A 717 31.82 -6.77 9.36
C SER A 717 31.31 -6.53 7.96
N VAL A 718 30.19 -5.80 7.90
CA VAL A 718 29.57 -5.31 6.67
C VAL A 718 29.41 -3.81 6.84
N ARG A 719 29.92 -3.04 5.89
CA ARG A 719 29.70 -1.60 5.80
C ARG A 719 28.79 -1.31 4.62
N LEU A 720 27.73 -0.53 4.85
CA LEU A 720 26.81 -0.05 3.84
C LEU A 720 27.03 1.45 3.67
N GLN A 721 27.34 1.88 2.45
CA GLN A 721 27.54 3.28 2.09
C GLN A 721 26.57 3.67 0.99
N LEU A 722 25.87 4.80 1.18
CA LEU A 722 24.98 5.36 0.17
C LEU A 722 25.67 6.57 -0.46
N GLN A 723 25.75 6.54 -1.78
CA GLN A 723 26.48 7.55 -2.55
C GLN A 723 25.56 8.12 -3.62
N THR A 724 25.41 9.44 -3.63
CA THR A 724 24.85 10.12 -4.78
C THR A 724 25.89 10.11 -5.91
N ILE A 725 25.52 9.59 -7.07
CA ILE A 725 26.40 9.46 -8.24
C ILE A 725 25.98 10.43 -9.34
N SER A 726 26.92 10.96 -10.12
CA SER A 726 26.59 11.82 -11.25
C SER A 726 25.86 11.07 -12.37
N ALA A 727 25.08 11.77 -13.21
CA ALA A 727 24.44 11.17 -14.38
C ALA A 727 25.44 10.50 -15.35
N ASP A 728 26.66 11.04 -15.43
CA ASP A 728 27.73 10.55 -16.31
C ASP A 728 28.62 9.48 -15.67
N SER A 729 28.41 9.13 -14.39
CA SER A 729 29.19 8.08 -13.72
C SER A 729 28.68 6.69 -14.08
N VAL A 730 28.87 6.32 -15.35
CA VAL A 730 29.07 4.92 -15.73
C VAL A 730 30.58 4.75 -15.83
N VAL A 731 31.25 4.17 -14.84
CA VAL A 731 32.72 4.05 -14.88
C VAL A 731 33.21 2.75 -14.21
N PRO A 732 34.21 2.02 -14.75
CA PRO A 732 34.73 1.94 -16.13
C PRO A 732 34.73 0.50 -16.71
N LEU A 733 34.75 0.41 -18.04
CA LEU A 733 35.47 -0.64 -18.76
C LEU A 733 36.97 -0.36 -18.63
N GLU A 734 37.73 -1.14 -17.86
CA GLU A 734 39.10 -1.57 -18.22
C GLU A 734 39.69 -2.62 -17.24
N PRO A 735 40.32 -3.70 -17.74
CA PRO A 735 41.01 -4.70 -16.92
C PRO A 735 42.34 -4.16 -16.35
N PRO A 736 42.92 -4.81 -15.32
CA PRO A 736 44.20 -4.38 -14.78
C PRO A 736 45.28 -4.41 -15.86
N ALA A 737 46.05 -3.32 -15.98
CA ALA A 737 47.29 -3.31 -16.73
C ALA A 737 48.23 -4.37 -16.12
N ALA A 738 48.60 -5.36 -16.94
CA ALA A 738 49.64 -6.31 -16.59
C ALA A 738 50.96 -5.55 -16.39
N GLY A 739 51.52 -5.65 -15.19
CA GLY A 739 52.84 -5.14 -14.81
C GLY A 739 53.39 -5.94 -13.64
#